data_AF-A0AAP5ID64-F1
#
_entry.id   AF-A0AAP5ID64-F1
#
_cell.length_a   1.000
_cell.length_b   1.000
_cell.length_c   1.000
_cell.angle_alpha   90.00
_cell.angle_beta   90.00
_cell.angle_gamma   90.00
#
_symmetry.space_group_name_H-M   'P 1'
#
loop_
_entity.id
_entity.type
_entity.pdbx_description
1 polymer ?
#
loop_
_entity_poly.entity_id
_entity_poly.type
_entity_poly.pdbx_seq_one_letter_code
_entity_poly.pdbx_strand_id
1 'polypeptide(L)'
;MSTSKLLLRFAKPYPGWILLTILLGFSGSLFNGVGTALIVPVILKIVGQEVNLTNAPPVLKVIMTPFDSIPESYRIWVMTGAIIATIILKNFATYASTLASSSLTRMLTSDMREAGILVLLQVDIDYYSKTRVGDLINSLGGEIARAASAIGNVIKTVIVAITILVFIALLLSISWQLTLASTVLLSFVTLVNQFAISRSKDFGHQLSEMSKAYSIAVLEALSGIRLVKATGNEDREYERIKQLIRARERADFESQIYSEAIAPLSEVTGITALLLIVLLSRTLFANQLNSLSTVLLTYLLVLLRLIPFISQMNILRSSFANTSSSVALITDFLSRDNKPLMKQGDVYFKELHKGVHFNHISFAYPSHEKLVLKDVDLFLPRGTTLALVGSSGAGKSTIADLLPRFYDPISGCITIDGVDLREFSIKSLRQAMGIVSQETFLFNDSVRNNIAYGRPEATEEDIIIAAKRANAYEFISKLSQGFDTLIGDRGVMLSGGQRQRLAIARALLQDPEILILDEATSALDTVSERLVQAAIDDLSRDRTTLVIAHRLSTVQKAHQIAVLEQGHVVEVGTHAELLQKGGYYSRLYSMQFAEQAEAATKAHHNLLRLSLQMRTRLNSIIGSLRLLLDPTIDNLEERRELIAESHKSTVRLFNSIDVFEDNATKETSSQICDDLRTYIEPTLTSLSSLVDNSIDTPTKQNELAQMAYDSAIKTMGVLSEFENSLKD
;
A
#
# COMPACT_ATOMS: atom_id res chain seq x y z
N MET A 1 4.63 25.48 7.25
CA MET A 1 5.76 25.62 8.21
C MET A 1 7.02 26.08 7.49
N SER A 2 7.90 26.92 8.07
CA SER A 2 9.19 27.26 7.41
C SER A 2 10.19 26.10 7.56
N THR A 3 11.11 25.95 6.59
CA THR A 3 12.14 24.90 6.61
C THR A 3 12.96 24.90 7.91
N SER A 4 13.32 26.08 8.41
CA SER A 4 14.02 26.26 9.68
C SER A 4 13.22 25.77 10.90
N LYS A 5 11.90 25.99 10.91
CA LYS A 5 11.02 25.53 11.99
C LYS A 5 10.90 24.01 12.02
N LEU A 6 10.92 23.34 10.85
CA LEU A 6 10.92 21.88 10.79
C LEU A 6 12.18 21.31 11.45
N LEU A 7 13.35 21.79 11.02
CA LEU A 7 14.63 21.30 11.53
C LEU A 7 14.73 21.50 13.05
N LEU A 8 14.28 22.66 13.55
CA LEU A 8 14.23 22.95 14.99
C LEU A 8 13.25 22.04 15.75
N ARG A 9 12.08 21.75 15.17
CA ARG A 9 11.07 20.88 15.81
C ARG A 9 11.63 19.49 16.11
N PHE A 10 12.37 18.89 15.17
CA PHE A 10 12.97 17.56 15.35
C PHE A 10 14.30 17.59 16.10
N ALA A 11 15.06 18.69 16.05
CA ALA A 11 16.30 18.83 16.82
C ALA A 11 16.07 19.10 18.31
N LYS A 12 14.98 19.81 18.68
CA LYS A 12 14.68 20.26 20.05
C LYS A 12 14.61 19.15 21.11
N PRO A 13 14.09 17.94 20.82
CA PRO A 13 14.07 16.81 21.78
C PRO A 13 15.46 16.26 22.13
N TYR A 14 16.49 16.55 21.33
CA TYR A 14 17.84 15.98 21.49
C TYR A 14 18.93 17.02 21.85
N PRO A 15 18.71 17.92 22.82
CA PRO A 15 19.68 18.97 23.13
C PRO A 15 20.98 18.38 23.70
N GLY A 16 20.90 17.28 24.45
CA GLY A 16 22.07 16.60 25.03
C GLY A 16 22.99 16.02 23.96
N TRP A 17 22.45 15.36 22.93
CA TRP A 17 23.24 14.81 21.82
C TRP A 17 23.86 15.90 20.96
N ILE A 18 23.13 16.99 20.68
CA ILE A 18 23.64 18.14 19.95
C ILE A 18 24.80 18.78 20.73
N LEU A 19 24.58 19.05 22.03
CA LEU A 19 25.59 19.64 22.90
C LEU A 19 26.82 18.75 23.03
N LEU A 20 26.64 17.44 23.25
CA LEU A 20 27.73 16.46 23.31
C LEU A 20 28.54 16.45 22.01
N THR A 21 27.88 16.44 20.86
CA THR A 21 28.54 16.46 19.55
C THR A 21 29.37 17.72 19.36
N ILE A 22 28.82 18.89 19.73
CA ILE A 22 29.50 20.18 19.64
C ILE A 22 30.67 20.24 20.64
N LEU A 23 30.50 19.78 21.89
CA LEU A 23 31.56 19.77 22.91
C LEU A 23 32.71 18.85 22.53
N LEU A 24 32.43 17.64 22.05
CA LEU A 24 33.45 16.71 21.55
C LEU A 24 34.14 17.28 20.31
N GLY A 25 33.38 17.89 19.41
CA GLY A 25 33.92 18.59 18.23
C GLY A 25 34.87 19.71 18.64
N PHE A 26 34.42 20.58 19.55
CA PHE A 26 35.20 21.67 20.14
C PHE A 26 36.49 21.17 20.81
N SER A 27 36.41 20.12 21.62
CA SER A 27 37.58 19.51 22.25
C SER A 27 38.57 19.02 21.20
N GLY A 28 38.10 18.38 20.14
CA GLY A 28 38.93 17.98 19.00
C GLY A 28 39.60 19.17 18.32
N SER A 29 38.87 20.26 18.08
CA SER A 29 39.39 21.51 17.51
C SER A 29 40.46 22.14 18.40
N LEU A 30 40.24 22.16 19.71
CA LEU A 30 41.18 22.70 20.69
C LEU A 30 42.48 21.89 20.72
N PHE A 31 42.39 20.56 20.82
CA PHE A 31 43.57 19.70 20.78
C PHE A 31 44.34 19.82 19.46
N ASN A 32 43.65 20.02 18.35
CA ASN A 32 44.29 20.26 17.06
C ASN A 32 45.07 21.59 17.04
N GLY A 33 44.48 22.67 17.57
CA GLY A 33 45.13 23.98 17.68
C GLY A 33 46.36 23.93 18.58
N VAL A 34 46.22 23.36 19.79
CA VAL A 34 47.32 23.21 20.76
C VAL A 34 48.43 22.32 20.20
N GLY A 35 48.09 21.16 19.62
CA GLY A 35 49.07 20.27 19.00
C GLY A 35 49.83 20.94 17.86
N THR A 36 49.14 21.72 17.03
CA THR A 36 49.78 22.51 15.95
C THR A 36 50.73 23.57 16.51
N ALA A 37 50.33 24.27 17.56
CA ALA A 37 51.14 25.29 18.22
C ALA A 37 52.42 24.70 18.86
N LEU A 38 52.33 23.50 19.43
CA LEU A 38 53.45 22.80 20.06
C LEU A 38 54.48 22.24 19.05
N ILE A 39 54.05 21.89 17.84
CA ILE A 39 54.94 21.37 16.79
C ILE A 39 56.01 22.39 16.44
N VAL A 40 55.65 23.68 16.36
CA VAL A 40 56.58 24.65 15.78
C VAL A 40 57.81 24.92 16.66
N PRO A 41 57.68 25.17 17.97
CA PRO A 41 58.85 25.35 18.83
C PRO A 41 59.76 24.11 18.88
N VAL A 42 59.21 22.90 18.75
CA VAL A 42 60.00 21.67 18.67
C VAL A 42 60.84 21.64 17.38
N ILE A 43 60.24 21.96 16.23
CA ILE A 43 60.97 22.03 14.95
C ILE A 43 62.08 23.08 15.01
N LEU A 44 61.78 24.28 15.52
CA LEU A 44 62.74 25.38 15.59
C LEU A 44 63.94 25.04 16.48
N LYS A 45 63.69 24.39 17.63
CA LYS A 45 64.74 23.95 18.54
C LYS A 45 65.61 22.84 17.94
N ILE A 46 65.04 21.92 17.15
CA ILE A 46 65.79 20.86 16.43
C ILE A 46 66.66 21.45 15.31
N VAL A 47 66.18 22.48 14.62
CA VAL A 47 66.90 23.16 13.52
C VAL A 47 68.02 24.09 14.05
N GLY A 48 68.20 24.18 15.37
CA GLY A 48 69.28 24.95 16.00
C GLY A 48 69.04 26.46 16.03
N GLN A 49 67.80 26.91 15.86
CA GLN A 49 67.43 28.31 16.10
C GLN A 49 67.03 28.51 17.57
N GLU A 50 67.64 29.50 18.23
CA GLU A 50 67.21 29.90 19.57
C GLU A 50 65.80 30.50 19.50
N VAL A 51 64.84 29.81 20.13
CA VAL A 51 63.50 30.36 20.33
C VAL A 51 63.62 31.46 21.40
N ASN A 52 63.94 32.68 20.98
CA ASN A 52 63.94 33.84 21.86
C ASN A 52 62.50 34.17 22.29
N LEU A 53 62.08 33.61 23.42
CA LEU A 53 60.73 33.69 23.97
C LEU A 53 60.33 35.09 24.48
N THR A 54 61.27 36.03 24.56
CA THR A 54 61.01 37.40 25.02
C THR A 54 59.93 38.09 24.18
N ASN A 55 59.96 37.92 22.86
CA ASN A 55 58.99 38.50 21.92
C ASN A 55 57.89 37.51 21.45
N ALA A 56 57.77 36.35 22.09
CA ALA A 56 56.77 35.36 21.69
C ALA A 56 55.33 35.85 21.99
N PRO A 57 54.35 35.51 21.13
CA PRO A 57 52.93 35.72 21.37
C PRO A 57 52.46 35.26 22.76
N PRO A 58 51.53 35.97 23.42
CA PRO A 58 51.01 35.60 24.74
C PRO A 58 50.49 34.16 24.79
N VAL A 59 49.82 33.72 23.73
CA VAL A 59 49.27 32.35 23.61
C VAL A 59 50.37 31.28 23.57
N LEU A 60 51.46 31.53 22.84
CA LEU A 60 52.60 30.61 22.82
C LEU A 60 53.30 30.58 24.18
N LYS A 61 53.43 31.72 24.88
CA LYS A 61 53.96 31.74 26.25
C LYS A 61 53.13 30.88 27.19
N VAL A 62 51.80 31.00 27.18
CA VAL A 62 50.90 30.19 28.02
C VAL A 62 51.00 28.69 27.70
N ILE A 63 51.15 28.32 26.43
CA ILE A 63 51.30 26.92 26.02
C ILE A 63 52.69 26.38 26.41
N MET A 64 53.72 27.23 26.46
CA MET A 64 55.10 26.83 26.75
C MET A 64 55.48 26.88 28.24
N THR A 65 54.79 27.68 29.07
CA THR A 65 55.07 27.78 30.51
C THR A 65 55.13 26.45 31.26
N PRO A 66 54.32 25.40 30.96
CA PRO A 66 54.43 24.11 31.64
C PRO A 66 55.72 23.35 31.31
N PHE A 67 56.39 23.70 30.20
CA PHE A 67 57.61 23.05 29.72
C PHE A 67 58.88 23.81 30.15
N ASP A 68 58.75 25.08 30.54
CA ASP A 68 59.89 25.90 30.98
C ASP A 68 60.50 25.40 32.29
N SER A 69 59.70 24.77 33.16
CA SER A 69 60.15 24.15 34.41
C SER A 69 60.89 22.81 34.22
N ILE A 70 61.00 22.30 32.99
CA ILE A 70 61.63 21.01 32.68
C ILE A 70 63.10 21.23 32.27
N PRO A 71 64.05 20.40 32.75
CA PRO A 71 65.45 20.46 32.34
C PRO A 71 65.61 20.35 30.81
N GLU A 72 66.57 21.09 30.25
CA GLU A 72 66.74 21.18 28.79
C GLU A 72 66.93 19.83 28.09
N SER A 73 67.59 18.86 28.76
CA SER A 73 67.84 17.52 28.24
C SER A 73 66.56 16.69 28.01
N TYR A 74 65.51 16.94 28.78
CA TYR A 74 64.24 16.19 28.69
C TYR A 74 63.11 16.97 28.01
N ARG A 75 63.24 18.30 27.89
CA ARG A 75 62.18 19.19 27.39
C ARG A 75 61.65 18.77 26.01
N ILE A 76 62.52 18.43 25.06
CA ILE A 76 62.11 18.04 23.69
C ILE A 76 61.32 16.72 23.71
N TRP A 77 61.73 15.74 24.51
CA TRP A 77 61.05 14.46 24.63
C TRP A 77 59.67 14.61 25.27
N VAL A 78 59.56 15.43 26.31
CA VAL A 78 58.26 15.72 26.95
C VAL A 78 57.33 16.48 26.02
N MET A 79 57.84 17.47 25.28
CA MET A 79 57.05 18.18 24.26
C MET A 79 56.60 17.26 23.13
N THR A 80 57.46 16.35 22.67
CA THR A 80 57.11 15.34 21.66
C THR A 80 56.03 14.41 22.17
N GLY A 81 56.14 13.93 23.42
CA GLY A 81 55.11 13.14 24.08
C GLY A 81 53.78 13.88 24.20
N ALA A 82 53.81 15.17 24.56
CA ALA A 82 52.62 16.01 24.62
C ALA A 82 51.97 16.21 23.24
N ILE A 83 52.76 16.41 22.18
CA ILE A 83 52.24 16.49 20.81
C ILE A 83 51.54 15.18 20.43
N ILE A 84 52.16 14.02 20.65
CA ILE A 84 51.56 12.71 20.36
C ILE A 84 50.26 12.54 21.16
N ALA A 85 50.27 12.86 22.46
CA ALA A 85 49.08 12.79 23.31
C ALA A 85 47.95 13.70 22.79
N THR A 86 48.23 14.95 22.42
CA THR A 86 47.22 15.87 21.85
C THR A 86 46.68 15.37 20.52
N ILE A 87 47.49 14.74 19.66
CA ILE A 87 47.03 14.12 18.41
C ILE A 87 46.10 12.93 18.70
N ILE A 88 46.43 12.07 19.67
CA ILE A 88 45.57 10.94 20.06
C ILE A 88 44.24 11.46 20.61
N LEU A 89 44.29 12.42 21.55
CA LEU A 89 43.10 13.03 22.15
C LEU A 89 42.23 13.72 21.09
N LYS A 90 42.84 14.44 20.15
CA LYS A 90 42.14 15.04 18.99
C LYS A 90 41.39 13.97 18.21
N ASN A 91 42.07 12.91 17.77
CA ASN A 91 41.45 11.87 16.95
C ASN A 91 40.35 11.13 17.70
N PHE A 92 40.54 10.84 19.00
CA PHE A 92 39.50 10.27 19.85
C PHE A 92 38.28 11.18 19.96
N ALA A 93 38.48 12.48 20.22
CA ALA A 93 37.39 13.45 20.31
C ALA A 93 36.64 13.62 18.98
N THR A 94 37.36 13.67 17.85
CA THR A 94 36.75 13.72 16.50
C THR A 94 35.97 12.45 16.19
N TYR A 95 36.49 11.27 16.54
CA TYR A 95 35.81 10.00 16.37
C TYR A 95 34.53 9.95 17.22
N ALA A 96 34.61 10.30 18.49
CA ALA A 96 33.46 10.35 19.40
C ALA A 96 32.41 11.36 18.93
N SER A 97 32.82 12.56 18.48
CA SER A 97 31.92 13.56 17.89
C SER A 97 31.23 13.03 16.63
N THR A 98 31.95 12.30 15.77
CA THR A 98 31.39 11.71 14.55
C THR A 98 30.37 10.61 14.88
N LEU A 99 30.66 9.75 15.86
CA LEU A 99 29.71 8.74 16.33
C LEU A 99 28.45 9.37 16.94
N ALA A 100 28.62 10.41 17.76
CA ALA A 100 27.50 11.15 18.35
C ALA A 100 26.63 11.81 17.27
N SER A 101 27.26 12.47 16.28
CA SER A 101 26.58 13.10 15.15
C SER A 101 25.83 12.09 14.28
N SER A 102 26.43 10.93 14.01
CA SER A 102 25.81 9.84 13.25
C SER A 102 24.61 9.26 13.99
N SER A 103 24.75 9.03 15.30
CA SER A 103 23.68 8.53 16.16
C SER A 103 22.48 9.49 16.18
N LEU A 104 22.75 10.78 16.38
CA LEU A 104 21.72 11.82 16.30
C LEU A 104 21.01 11.83 14.94
N THR A 105 21.76 11.76 13.84
CA THR A 105 21.18 11.75 12.48
C THR A 105 20.28 10.54 12.27
N ARG A 106 20.66 9.36 12.78
CA ARG A 106 19.82 8.14 12.72
C ARG A 106 18.53 8.29 13.52
N MET A 107 18.60 8.84 14.74
CA MET A 107 17.42 9.08 15.58
C MET A 107 16.46 10.05 14.90
N LEU A 108 16.96 11.18 14.39
CA LEU A 108 16.16 12.16 13.65
C LEU A 108 15.49 11.56 12.41
N THR A 109 16.21 10.68 11.68
CA THR A 109 15.65 9.97 10.52
C THR A 109 14.50 9.04 10.94
N SER A 110 14.61 8.34 12.07
CA SER A 110 13.54 7.48 12.60
C SER A 110 12.31 8.30 12.96
N ASP A 111 12.47 9.34 13.77
CA ASP A 111 11.36 10.18 14.22
C ASP A 111 10.62 10.86 13.07
N MET A 112 11.35 11.32 12.05
CA MET A 112 10.75 11.88 10.85
C MET A 112 9.97 10.85 10.05
N ARG A 113 10.44 9.59 9.96
CA ARG A 113 9.71 8.50 9.30
C ARG A 113 8.44 8.13 10.05
N GLU A 114 8.53 8.01 11.36
CA GLU A 114 7.38 7.75 12.23
C GLU A 114 6.34 8.87 12.11
N ALA A 115 6.78 10.14 12.15
CA ALA A 115 5.91 11.29 11.91
C ALA A 115 5.28 11.26 10.51
N GLY A 116 6.04 10.86 9.49
CA GLY A 116 5.55 10.70 8.11
C GLY A 116 4.44 9.66 8.01
N ILE A 117 4.63 8.48 8.60
CA ILE A 117 3.61 7.41 8.65
C ILE A 117 2.38 7.90 9.40
N LEU A 118 2.55 8.58 10.55
CA LEU A 118 1.42 9.12 11.30
C LEU A 118 0.63 10.17 10.50
N VAL A 119 1.29 11.02 9.72
CA VAL A 119 0.60 11.96 8.82
C VAL A 119 -0.20 11.19 7.77
N LEU A 120 0.39 10.19 7.12
CA LEU A 120 -0.31 9.36 6.13
C LEU A 120 -1.56 8.69 6.73
N LEU A 121 -1.46 8.12 7.92
CA LEU A 121 -2.61 7.47 8.57
C LEU A 121 -3.72 8.45 9.01
N GLN A 122 -3.45 9.75 9.06
CA GLN A 122 -4.40 10.78 9.52
C GLN A 122 -5.03 11.60 8.39
N VAL A 123 -4.40 11.66 7.22
CA VAL A 123 -4.90 12.44 6.09
C VAL A 123 -6.06 11.74 5.40
N ASP A 124 -6.93 12.56 4.82
CA ASP A 124 -8.14 12.08 4.16
C ASP A 124 -7.80 11.33 2.86
N ILE A 125 -8.75 10.52 2.40
CA ILE A 125 -8.54 9.68 1.21
C ILE A 125 -8.29 10.52 -0.05
N ASP A 126 -8.77 11.78 -0.08
CA ASP A 126 -8.51 12.74 -1.16
C ASP A 126 -7.01 12.95 -1.39
N TYR A 127 -6.21 13.00 -0.32
CA TYR A 127 -4.76 13.17 -0.42
C TYR A 127 -4.11 12.02 -1.20
N TYR A 128 -4.61 10.80 -1.05
CA TYR A 128 -4.14 9.61 -1.75
C TYR A 128 -4.56 9.58 -3.23
N SER A 129 -5.68 10.20 -3.56
CA SER A 129 -6.13 10.32 -4.96
C SER A 129 -5.24 11.27 -5.78
N LYS A 130 -4.69 12.30 -5.14
CA LYS A 130 -3.84 13.33 -5.77
C LYS A 130 -2.35 13.00 -5.73
N THR A 131 -1.92 12.20 -4.75
CA THR A 131 -0.50 11.91 -4.53
C THR A 131 -0.14 10.52 -5.01
N ARG A 132 0.89 10.42 -5.86
CA ARG A 132 1.37 9.12 -6.35
C ARG A 132 2.03 8.33 -5.22
N VAL A 133 1.73 7.04 -5.13
CA VAL A 133 2.34 6.14 -4.12
C VAL A 133 3.87 6.15 -4.20
N GLY A 134 4.45 6.22 -5.40
CA GLY A 134 5.90 6.35 -5.58
C GLY A 134 6.51 7.60 -4.94
N ASP A 135 5.78 8.74 -4.95
CA ASP A 135 6.22 9.97 -4.30
C ASP A 135 6.24 9.82 -2.78
N LEU A 136 5.25 9.11 -2.22
CA LEU A 136 5.19 8.81 -0.79
C LEU A 136 6.34 7.88 -0.36
N ILE A 137 6.64 6.85 -1.15
CA ILE A 137 7.75 5.93 -0.90
C ILE A 137 9.09 6.66 -0.96
N ASN A 138 9.32 7.49 -1.99
CA ASN A 138 10.56 8.28 -2.08
C ASN A 138 10.69 9.26 -0.89
N SER A 139 9.57 9.88 -0.49
CA SER A 139 9.52 10.78 0.67
C SER A 139 9.91 10.07 1.96
N LEU A 140 9.26 8.93 2.27
CA LEU A 140 9.56 8.12 3.46
C LEU A 140 10.96 7.49 3.43
N GLY A 141 11.46 7.18 2.24
CA GLY A 141 12.76 6.57 2.01
C GLY A 141 13.92 7.56 2.06
N GLY A 142 14.27 8.09 0.88
CA GLY A 142 15.50 8.84 0.65
C GLY A 142 15.42 10.33 0.99
N GLU A 143 14.26 10.97 0.81
CA GLU A 143 14.12 12.41 1.08
C GLU A 143 14.19 12.72 2.58
N ILE A 144 13.53 11.93 3.44
CA ILE A 144 13.66 12.10 4.91
C ILE A 144 15.12 11.93 5.37
N ALA A 145 15.84 10.94 4.84
CA ALA A 145 17.25 10.74 5.20
C ALA A 145 18.11 11.95 4.80
N ARG A 146 17.88 12.54 3.61
CA ARG A 146 18.55 13.77 3.15
C ARG A 146 18.16 14.99 3.98
N ALA A 147 16.90 15.11 4.39
CA ALA A 147 16.45 16.20 5.27
C ALA A 147 17.06 16.10 6.68
N ALA A 148 17.14 14.88 7.24
CA ALA A 148 17.77 14.64 8.54
C ALA A 148 19.29 14.90 8.50
N SER A 149 19.97 14.53 7.41
CA SER A 149 21.40 14.81 7.25
C SER A 149 21.72 16.30 7.18
N ALA A 150 20.79 17.15 6.73
CA ALA A 150 20.93 18.60 6.76
C ALA A 150 21.14 19.13 8.20
N ILE A 151 20.49 18.53 9.21
CA ILE A 151 20.71 18.87 10.63
C ILE A 151 22.14 18.51 11.05
N GLY A 152 22.59 17.31 10.67
CA GLY A 152 23.97 16.87 10.90
C GLY A 152 24.99 17.81 10.24
N ASN A 153 24.71 18.27 9.03
CA ASN A 153 25.54 19.25 8.30
C ASN A 153 25.60 20.60 9.02
N VAL A 154 24.50 21.09 9.59
CA VAL A 154 24.49 22.32 10.40
C VAL A 154 25.37 22.15 11.64
N ILE A 155 25.29 21.03 12.34
CA ILE A 155 26.13 20.76 13.52
C ILE A 155 27.62 20.70 13.13
N LYS A 156 27.95 20.00 12.03
CA LYS A 156 29.31 19.97 11.49
C LYS A 156 29.79 21.36 11.09
N THR A 157 28.92 22.18 10.51
CA THR A 157 29.22 23.58 10.14
C THR A 157 29.61 24.38 11.38
N VAL A 158 28.88 24.23 12.49
CA VAL A 158 29.23 24.88 13.77
C VAL A 158 30.59 24.41 14.27
N ILE A 159 30.88 23.11 14.26
CA ILE A 159 32.17 22.57 14.73
C ILE A 159 33.33 23.09 13.86
N VAL A 160 33.19 23.08 12.54
CA VAL A 160 34.22 23.61 11.62
C VAL A 160 34.38 25.12 11.81
N ALA A 161 33.29 25.88 11.99
CA ALA A 161 33.35 27.31 12.26
C ALA A 161 34.13 27.61 13.55
N ILE A 162 33.87 26.86 14.63
CA ILE A 162 34.62 27.00 15.88
C ILE A 162 36.11 26.64 15.66
N THR A 163 36.39 25.60 14.88
CA THR A 163 37.77 25.21 14.54
C THR A 163 38.50 26.35 13.82
N ILE A 164 37.87 26.94 12.80
CA ILE A 164 38.40 28.08 12.06
C ILE A 164 38.64 29.26 13.01
N LEU A 165 37.71 29.55 13.93
CA LEU A 165 37.87 30.62 14.92
C LEU A 165 39.08 30.38 15.85
N VAL A 166 39.30 29.15 16.32
CA VAL A 166 40.47 28.79 17.14
C VAL A 166 41.77 29.04 16.37
N PHE A 167 41.84 28.64 15.09
CA PHE A 167 43.01 28.89 14.25
C PHE A 167 43.21 30.37 13.93
N ILE A 168 42.15 31.14 13.66
CA ILE A 168 42.23 32.59 13.43
C ILE A 168 42.73 33.31 14.69
N ALA A 169 42.22 32.94 15.87
CA ALA A 169 42.69 33.50 17.14
C ALA A 169 44.20 33.21 17.35
N LEU A 170 44.65 32.01 16.97
CA LEU A 170 46.06 31.64 17.02
C LEU A 170 46.91 32.44 16.02
N LEU A 171 46.45 32.63 14.79
CA LEU A 171 47.11 33.45 13.76
C LEU A 171 47.20 34.93 14.16
N LEU A 172 46.10 35.51 14.68
CA LEU A 172 46.07 36.89 15.19
C LEU A 172 47.06 37.10 16.33
N SER A 173 47.20 36.10 17.19
CA SER A 173 48.17 36.12 18.29
C SER A 173 49.62 36.14 17.77
N ILE A 174 49.89 35.47 16.63
CA ILE A 174 51.23 35.44 16.00
C ILE A 174 51.52 36.75 15.25
N SER A 175 50.63 37.17 14.35
CA SER A 175 50.75 38.45 13.63
C SER A 175 49.40 38.90 13.10
N TRP A 176 48.91 40.04 13.58
CA TRP A 176 47.66 40.62 13.09
C TRP A 176 47.77 41.15 11.66
N GLN A 177 48.94 41.64 11.23
CA GLN A 177 49.17 42.16 9.86
C GLN A 177 49.11 41.04 8.82
N LEU A 178 49.80 39.92 9.08
CA LEU A 178 49.75 38.75 8.20
C LEU A 178 48.35 38.13 8.19
N THR A 179 47.68 38.12 9.35
CA THR A 179 46.31 37.58 9.45
C THR A 179 45.35 38.38 8.58
N LEU A 180 45.37 39.71 8.65
CA LEU A 180 44.53 40.57 7.81
C LEU A 180 44.76 40.31 6.31
N ALA A 181 46.04 40.25 5.89
CA ALA A 181 46.40 39.93 4.51
C ALA A 181 45.89 38.54 4.08
N SER A 182 46.04 37.54 4.95
CA SER A 182 45.56 36.19 4.67
C SER A 182 44.04 36.09 4.61
N THR A 183 43.30 36.84 5.43
CA THR A 183 41.83 36.87 5.41
C THR A 183 41.32 37.42 4.08
N VAL A 184 41.95 38.48 3.55
CA VAL A 184 41.60 39.03 2.23
C VAL A 184 41.86 38.00 1.13
N LEU A 185 43.03 37.36 1.14
CA LEU A 185 43.40 36.35 0.13
C LEU A 185 42.53 35.07 0.22
N LEU A 186 42.21 34.61 1.43
CA LEU A 186 41.32 33.46 1.64
C LEU A 186 39.86 33.79 1.32
N SER A 187 39.42 35.05 1.41
CA SER A 187 38.09 35.47 0.95
C SER A 187 37.97 35.30 -0.57
N PHE A 188 39.05 35.55 -1.31
CA PHE A 188 39.09 35.30 -2.75
C PHE A 188 38.91 33.80 -3.10
N VAL A 189 39.44 32.89 -2.27
CA VAL A 189 39.21 31.42 -2.42
C VAL A 189 37.72 31.09 -2.41
N THR A 190 36.94 31.72 -1.51
CA THR A 190 35.50 31.47 -1.42
C THR A 190 34.74 31.93 -2.67
N LEU A 191 35.19 33.02 -3.30
CA LEU A 191 34.61 33.52 -4.56
C LEU A 191 34.90 32.59 -5.73
N VAL A 192 36.14 32.08 -5.83
CA VAL A 192 36.52 31.11 -6.88
C VAL A 192 35.69 29.82 -6.76
N ASN A 193 35.48 29.33 -5.53
CA ASN A 193 34.69 28.13 -5.29
C ASN A 193 33.18 28.32 -5.48
N GLN A 194 32.68 29.56 -5.46
CA GLN A 194 31.25 29.86 -5.57
C GLN A 194 30.65 29.33 -6.89
N PHE A 195 31.43 29.35 -7.98
CA PHE A 195 31.02 28.79 -9.28
C PHE A 195 30.75 27.28 -9.19
N ALA A 196 31.70 26.52 -8.64
CA ALA A 196 31.57 25.07 -8.48
C ALA A 196 30.39 24.70 -7.57
N ILE A 197 30.20 25.44 -6.47
CA ILE A 197 29.07 25.25 -5.55
C ILE A 197 27.73 25.50 -6.26
N SER A 198 27.62 26.58 -7.03
CA SER A 198 26.38 26.90 -7.75
C SER A 198 26.02 25.81 -8.77
N ARG A 199 27.01 25.31 -9.52
CA ARG A 199 26.77 24.25 -10.51
C ARG A 199 26.44 22.90 -9.86
N SER A 200 27.11 22.54 -8.77
CA SER A 200 26.77 21.33 -8.02
C SER A 200 25.30 21.37 -7.54
N LYS A 201 24.82 22.53 -7.09
CA LYS A 201 23.42 22.71 -6.69
C LYS A 201 22.45 22.47 -7.85
N ASP A 202 22.71 23.06 -9.02
CA ASP A 202 21.82 22.94 -10.19
C ASP A 202 21.72 21.48 -10.66
N PHE A 203 22.85 20.77 -10.75
CA PHE A 203 22.87 19.34 -11.08
C PHE A 203 22.30 18.46 -9.96
N GLY A 204 22.44 18.86 -8.69
CA GLY A 204 21.80 18.19 -7.57
C GLY A 204 20.26 18.26 -7.63
N HIS A 205 19.71 19.39 -8.10
CA HIS A 205 18.27 19.49 -8.39
C HIS A 205 17.86 18.54 -9.52
N GLN A 206 18.61 18.51 -10.63
CA GLN A 206 18.34 17.60 -11.75
C GLN A 206 18.41 16.12 -11.33
N LEU A 207 19.39 15.75 -10.49
CA LEU A 207 19.49 14.40 -9.93
C LEU A 207 18.23 14.02 -9.15
N SER A 208 17.67 14.94 -8.38
CA SER A 208 16.44 14.71 -7.62
C SER A 208 15.23 14.49 -8.53
N GLU A 209 15.10 15.28 -9.60
CA GLU A 209 14.03 15.13 -10.60
C GLU A 209 14.15 13.81 -11.37
N MET A 210 15.36 13.45 -11.82
CA MET A 210 15.60 12.19 -12.53
C MET A 210 15.39 10.97 -11.62
N SER A 211 15.77 11.06 -10.34
CA SER A 211 15.51 10.00 -9.36
C SER A 211 14.00 9.80 -9.16
N LYS A 212 13.22 10.88 -9.10
CA LYS A 212 11.75 10.82 -9.05
C LYS A 212 11.17 10.13 -10.30
N ALA A 213 11.58 10.57 -11.50
CA ALA A 213 11.11 9.99 -12.76
C ALA A 213 11.44 8.49 -12.87
N TYR A 214 12.65 8.10 -12.46
CA TYR A 214 13.10 6.72 -12.39
C TYR A 214 12.22 5.88 -11.44
N SER A 215 12.01 6.33 -10.20
CA SER A 215 11.19 5.59 -9.23
C SER A 215 9.74 5.40 -9.70
N ILE A 216 9.16 6.42 -10.32
CA ILE A 216 7.80 6.35 -10.88
C ILE A 216 7.75 5.31 -12.02
N ALA A 217 8.68 5.38 -12.97
CA ALA A 217 8.70 4.47 -14.11
C ALA A 217 8.90 3.00 -13.69
N VAL A 218 9.76 2.75 -12.70
CA VAL A 218 9.96 1.40 -12.15
C VAL A 218 8.68 0.89 -11.47
N LEU A 219 8.01 1.73 -10.68
CA LEU A 219 6.76 1.34 -10.00
C LEU A 219 5.64 1.06 -11.00
N GLU A 220 5.52 1.87 -12.06
CA GLU A 220 4.59 1.65 -13.17
C GLU A 220 4.87 0.31 -13.87
N ALA A 221 6.13 0.04 -14.21
CA ALA A 221 6.53 -1.20 -14.89
C ALA A 221 6.28 -2.44 -14.04
N LEU A 222 6.57 -2.40 -12.74
CA LEU A 222 6.31 -3.51 -11.81
C LEU A 222 4.80 -3.72 -11.58
N SER A 223 4.03 -2.63 -11.42
CA SER A 223 2.58 -2.72 -11.26
C SER A 223 1.89 -3.24 -12.52
N GLY A 224 2.39 -2.84 -13.69
CA GLY A 224 1.91 -3.25 -15.01
C GLY A 224 2.59 -4.49 -15.58
N ILE A 225 3.36 -5.26 -14.79
CA ILE A 225 4.24 -6.31 -15.31
C ILE A 225 3.51 -7.37 -16.14
N ARG A 226 2.27 -7.72 -15.76
CA ARG A 226 1.44 -8.65 -16.53
C ARG A 226 1.12 -8.12 -17.92
N LEU A 227 0.86 -6.82 -18.06
CA LEU A 227 0.59 -6.18 -19.35
C LEU A 227 1.86 -6.17 -20.21
N VAL A 228 3.00 -5.83 -19.63
CA VAL A 228 4.29 -5.86 -20.33
C VAL A 228 4.57 -7.27 -20.88
N LYS A 229 4.38 -8.30 -20.05
CA LYS A 229 4.54 -9.71 -20.43
C LYS A 229 3.51 -10.18 -21.45
N ALA A 230 2.23 -9.85 -21.26
CA ALA A 230 1.16 -10.26 -22.17
C ALA A 230 1.28 -9.62 -23.57
N THR A 231 1.89 -8.44 -23.65
CA THR A 231 2.07 -7.71 -24.91
C THR A 231 3.45 -7.90 -25.54
N GLY A 232 4.37 -8.62 -24.89
CA GLY A 232 5.73 -8.86 -25.39
C GLY A 232 6.59 -7.58 -25.49
N ASN A 233 6.31 -6.57 -24.66
CA ASN A 233 6.95 -5.25 -24.72
C ASN A 233 8.16 -5.11 -23.77
N GLU A 234 8.75 -6.22 -23.29
CA GLU A 234 9.86 -6.18 -22.33
C GLU A 234 11.04 -5.32 -22.80
N ASP A 235 11.45 -5.45 -24.07
CA ASP A 235 12.59 -4.70 -24.61
C ASP A 235 12.32 -3.19 -24.63
N ARG A 236 11.09 -2.79 -24.95
CA ARG A 236 10.67 -1.38 -24.97
C ARG A 236 10.70 -0.77 -23.57
N GLU A 237 10.14 -1.46 -22.58
CA GLU A 237 10.16 -0.98 -21.19
C GLU A 237 11.58 -1.02 -20.61
N TYR A 238 12.39 -2.01 -20.96
CA TYR A 238 13.80 -2.06 -20.60
C TYR A 238 14.55 -0.84 -21.14
N GLU A 239 14.41 -0.50 -22.42
CA GLU A 239 15.09 0.68 -23.00
C GLU A 239 14.59 1.99 -22.38
N ARG A 240 13.28 2.12 -22.08
CA ARG A 240 12.73 3.29 -21.36
C ARG A 240 13.37 3.46 -19.99
N ILE A 241 13.41 2.40 -19.17
CA ILE A 241 14.00 2.44 -17.82
C ILE A 241 15.51 2.67 -17.90
N LYS A 242 16.21 2.02 -18.83
CA LYS A 242 17.64 2.19 -19.07
C LYS A 242 18.02 3.62 -19.42
N GLN A 243 17.20 4.32 -20.22
CA GLN A 243 17.41 5.75 -20.50
C GLN A 243 17.29 6.60 -19.23
N LEU A 244 16.29 6.33 -18.38
CA LEU A 244 16.13 7.02 -17.10
C LEU A 244 17.29 6.76 -16.14
N ILE A 245 17.77 5.51 -16.06
CA ILE A 245 18.96 5.15 -15.30
C ILE A 245 20.15 5.96 -15.80
N ARG A 246 20.43 5.95 -17.10
CA ARG A 246 21.57 6.70 -17.68
C ARG A 246 21.46 8.22 -17.46
N ALA A 247 20.26 8.78 -17.57
CA ALA A 247 20.02 10.20 -17.32
C ALA A 247 20.28 10.55 -15.85
N ARG A 248 19.81 9.71 -14.91
CA ARG A 248 20.06 9.85 -13.48
C ARG A 248 21.55 9.76 -13.16
N GLU A 249 22.24 8.72 -13.65
CA GLU A 249 23.68 8.54 -13.40
C GLU A 249 24.51 9.67 -14.01
N ARG A 250 24.11 10.20 -15.17
CA ARG A 250 24.77 11.38 -15.74
C ARG A 250 24.58 12.61 -14.86
N ALA A 251 23.37 12.87 -14.37
CA ALA A 251 23.12 14.00 -13.47
C ALA A 251 23.88 13.86 -12.14
N ASP A 252 23.97 12.64 -11.60
CA ASP A 252 24.75 12.35 -10.40
C ASP A 252 26.25 12.61 -10.64
N PHE A 253 26.79 12.08 -11.73
CA PHE A 253 28.18 12.27 -12.09
C PHE A 253 28.54 13.75 -12.33
N GLU A 254 27.71 14.51 -13.05
CA GLU A 254 27.91 15.96 -13.23
C GLU A 254 27.89 16.69 -11.88
N SER A 255 26.90 16.40 -11.01
CA SER A 255 26.83 16.95 -9.66
C SER A 255 28.10 16.64 -8.85
N GLN A 256 28.62 15.41 -8.96
CA GLN A 256 29.84 14.97 -8.30
C GLN A 256 31.09 15.66 -8.86
N ILE A 257 31.23 15.82 -10.18
CA ILE A 257 32.37 16.54 -10.79
C ILE A 257 32.53 17.92 -10.14
N TYR A 258 31.45 18.71 -10.07
CA TYR A 258 31.52 20.05 -9.50
C TYR A 258 31.69 20.04 -7.98
N SER A 259 31.12 19.06 -7.27
CA SER A 259 31.29 18.91 -5.82
C SER A 259 32.73 18.53 -5.45
N GLU A 260 33.31 17.54 -6.13
CA GLU A 260 34.67 17.05 -5.88
C GLU A 260 35.74 18.05 -6.36
N ALA A 261 35.45 18.87 -7.38
CA ALA A 261 36.35 19.95 -7.81
C ALA A 261 36.60 21.00 -6.73
N ILE A 262 35.71 21.14 -5.73
CA ILE A 262 35.86 22.12 -4.63
C ILE A 262 37.16 21.89 -3.86
N ALA A 263 37.54 20.64 -3.57
CA ALA A 263 38.71 20.35 -2.75
C ALA A 263 40.04 20.70 -3.47
N PRO A 264 40.31 20.22 -4.71
CA PRO A 264 41.51 20.60 -5.46
C PRO A 264 41.58 22.10 -5.75
N LEU A 265 40.46 22.74 -6.11
CA LEU A 265 40.43 24.19 -6.34
C LEU A 265 40.78 24.96 -5.07
N SER A 266 40.25 24.54 -3.92
CA SER A 266 40.58 25.13 -2.61
C SER A 266 42.05 24.92 -2.24
N GLU A 267 42.64 23.79 -2.58
CA GLU A 267 44.06 23.51 -2.32
C GLU A 267 44.97 24.40 -3.18
N VAL A 268 44.75 24.43 -4.49
CA VAL A 268 45.54 25.27 -5.41
C VAL A 268 45.44 26.74 -5.01
N THR A 269 44.22 27.23 -4.75
CA THR A 269 44.02 28.63 -4.34
C THR A 269 44.54 28.91 -2.93
N GLY A 270 44.49 27.94 -2.02
CA GLY A 270 45.07 28.05 -0.68
C GLY A 270 46.60 28.14 -0.71
N ILE A 271 47.25 27.30 -1.53
CA ILE A 271 48.71 27.32 -1.71
C ILE A 271 49.17 28.59 -2.43
N THR A 272 48.44 29.06 -3.46
CA THR A 272 48.78 30.33 -4.12
C THR A 272 48.61 31.52 -3.18
N ALA A 273 47.55 31.55 -2.36
CA ALA A 273 47.39 32.53 -1.29
C ALA A 273 48.58 32.48 -0.31
N LEU A 274 49.02 31.28 0.06
CA LEU A 274 50.18 31.09 0.93
C LEU A 274 51.47 31.65 0.30
N LEU A 275 51.74 31.38 -0.98
CA LEU A 275 52.90 31.94 -1.70
C LEU A 275 52.83 33.47 -1.79
N LEU A 276 51.66 34.04 -2.05
CA LEU A 276 51.45 35.49 -2.07
C LEU A 276 51.70 36.11 -0.70
N ILE A 277 51.30 35.45 0.39
CA ILE A 277 51.60 35.89 1.76
C ILE A 277 53.10 35.89 2.01
N VAL A 278 53.84 34.87 1.54
CA VAL A 278 55.32 34.86 1.64
C VAL A 278 55.92 36.05 0.89
N LEU A 279 55.47 36.33 -0.34
CA LEU A 279 55.96 37.47 -1.12
C LEU A 279 55.62 38.82 -0.46
N LEU A 280 54.39 38.97 0.06
CA LEU A 280 53.96 40.16 0.80
C LEU A 280 54.74 40.32 2.09
N SER A 281 55.03 39.24 2.80
CA SER A 281 55.82 39.27 4.05
C SER A 281 57.23 39.82 3.82
N ARG A 282 57.84 39.54 2.66
CA ARG A 282 59.13 40.13 2.27
C ARG A 282 59.04 41.66 2.13
N THR A 283 57.94 42.18 1.59
CA THR A 283 57.74 43.63 1.42
C THR A 283 57.34 44.35 2.71
N LEU A 284 56.48 43.74 3.53
CA LEU A 284 55.96 44.32 4.77
C LEU A 284 57.00 44.30 5.91
N PHE A 285 57.94 43.37 5.89
CA PHE A 285 58.91 43.17 6.96
C PHE A 285 60.38 43.27 6.49
N ALA A 286 60.66 43.96 5.39
CA ALA A 286 61.98 44.06 4.77
C ALA A 286 63.15 44.44 5.71
N ASN A 287 62.88 45.07 6.87
CA ASN A 287 63.88 45.55 7.84
C ASN A 287 64.12 44.65 9.08
N GLN A 288 63.54 43.43 9.17
CA GLN A 288 63.63 42.55 10.37
C GLN A 288 64.06 41.09 10.07
N LEU A 289 64.91 40.89 9.05
CA LEU A 289 65.18 39.59 8.39
C LEU A 289 65.55 38.39 9.29
N ASN A 290 66.21 38.58 10.44
CA ASN A 290 66.67 37.46 11.29
C ASN A 290 65.58 36.89 12.22
N SER A 291 64.57 37.69 12.62
CA SER A 291 63.42 37.20 13.41
C SER A 291 62.26 36.71 12.54
N LEU A 292 62.34 36.95 11.22
CA LEU A 292 61.27 36.64 10.27
C LEU A 292 61.18 35.17 9.91
N SER A 293 62.28 34.42 9.85
CA SER A 293 62.21 33.00 9.46
C SER A 293 61.33 32.20 10.41
N THR A 294 61.42 32.47 11.71
CA THR A 294 60.73 31.73 12.76
C THR A 294 59.24 32.09 12.87
N VAL A 295 58.92 33.39 12.85
CA VAL A 295 57.54 33.90 12.90
C VAL A 295 56.80 33.61 11.59
N LEU A 296 57.47 33.70 10.44
CA LEU A 296 56.88 33.36 9.15
C LEU A 296 56.68 31.84 9.03
N LEU A 297 57.63 31.01 9.45
CA LEU A 297 57.48 29.55 9.42
C LEU A 297 56.36 29.06 10.35
N THR A 298 56.28 29.58 11.58
CA THR A 298 55.15 29.33 12.50
C THR A 298 53.82 29.74 11.88
N TYR A 299 53.75 30.95 11.32
CA TYR A 299 52.56 31.46 10.67
C TYR A 299 52.13 30.58 9.48
N LEU A 300 53.06 30.21 8.60
CA LEU A 300 52.80 29.35 7.43
C LEU A 300 52.34 27.95 7.82
N LEU A 301 52.96 27.34 8.84
CA LEU A 301 52.56 26.00 9.31
C LEU A 301 51.14 25.99 9.90
N VAL A 302 50.79 27.02 10.68
CA VAL A 302 49.43 27.19 11.21
C VAL A 302 48.43 27.46 10.07
N LEU A 303 48.81 28.30 9.11
CA LEU A 303 47.97 28.62 7.95
C LEU A 303 47.73 27.38 7.07
N LEU A 304 48.75 26.56 6.81
CA LEU A 304 48.62 25.28 6.09
C LEU A 304 47.64 24.32 6.78
N ARG A 305 47.58 24.34 8.12
CA ARG A 305 46.61 23.56 8.90
C ARG A 305 45.19 24.12 8.84
N LEU A 306 45.02 25.41 8.59
CA LEU A 306 43.71 26.07 8.46
C LEU A 306 43.05 25.81 7.10
N ILE A 307 43.81 25.79 6.00
CA ILE A 307 43.29 25.67 4.62
C ILE A 307 42.28 24.50 4.45
N PRO A 308 42.56 23.26 4.94
CA PRO A 308 41.61 22.16 4.81
C PRO A 308 40.25 22.41 5.49
N PHE A 309 40.20 23.17 6.58
CA PHE A 309 38.94 23.49 7.26
C PHE A 309 38.11 24.52 6.50
N ILE A 310 38.77 25.44 5.79
CA ILE A 310 38.09 26.37 4.88
C ILE A 310 37.47 25.59 3.70
N SER A 311 38.21 24.63 3.15
CA SER A 311 37.68 23.71 2.14
C SER A 311 36.48 22.90 2.65
N GLN A 312 36.59 22.31 3.85
CA GLN A 312 35.48 21.60 4.49
C GLN A 312 34.24 22.48 4.70
N MET A 313 34.41 23.75 5.07
CA MET A 313 33.31 24.70 5.19
C MET A 313 32.59 24.91 3.85
N ASN A 314 33.33 25.01 2.75
CA ASN A 314 32.76 25.14 1.40
C ASN A 314 32.00 23.87 0.97
N ILE A 315 32.55 22.69 1.29
CA ILE A 315 31.88 21.39 1.03
C ILE A 315 30.58 21.29 1.84
N LEU A 316 30.59 21.66 3.11
CA LEU A 316 29.40 21.66 3.97
C LEU A 316 28.33 22.64 3.46
N ARG A 317 28.75 23.81 2.96
CA ARG A 317 27.85 24.78 2.32
C ARG A 317 27.21 24.21 1.05
N SER A 318 27.98 23.52 0.21
CA SER A 318 27.47 22.80 -0.97
C SER A 318 26.49 21.70 -0.57
N SER A 319 26.86 20.86 0.41
CA SER A 319 26.02 19.78 0.92
C SER A 319 24.69 20.28 1.50
N PHE A 320 24.69 21.44 2.19
CA PHE A 320 23.46 22.08 2.65
C PHE A 320 22.61 22.59 1.49
N ALA A 321 23.22 23.18 0.45
CA ALA A 321 22.50 23.59 -0.75
C ALA A 321 21.84 22.39 -1.45
N ASN A 322 22.54 21.26 -1.55
CA ASN A 322 22.05 20.03 -2.18
C ASN A 322 20.93 19.34 -1.39
N THR A 323 20.88 19.52 -0.06
CA THR A 323 19.82 18.95 0.81
C THR A 323 18.64 19.90 1.01
N SER A 324 18.76 21.17 0.61
CA SER A 324 17.71 22.18 0.83
C SER A 324 16.37 21.86 0.15
N SER A 325 16.40 21.25 -1.03
CA SER A 325 15.20 20.78 -1.75
C SER A 325 14.48 19.67 -0.99
N SER A 326 15.22 18.67 -0.51
CA SER A 326 14.69 17.60 0.34
C SER A 326 14.09 18.15 1.64
N VAL A 327 14.74 19.13 2.28
CA VAL A 327 14.18 19.78 3.48
C VAL A 327 12.87 20.50 3.16
N ALA A 328 12.77 21.19 2.02
CA ALA A 328 11.53 21.85 1.60
C ALA A 328 10.41 20.84 1.31
N LEU A 329 10.71 19.79 0.55
CA LEU A 329 9.77 18.70 0.26
C LEU A 329 9.27 18.01 1.53
N ILE A 330 10.18 17.67 2.45
CA ILE A 330 9.81 17.02 3.72
C ILE A 330 9.07 17.99 4.65
N THR A 331 9.34 19.29 4.57
CA THR A 331 8.56 20.32 5.27
C THR A 331 7.13 20.37 4.77
N ASP A 332 6.93 20.32 3.46
CA ASP A 332 5.60 20.25 2.88
C ASP A 332 4.91 18.91 3.23
N PHE A 333 5.61 17.78 3.10
CA PHE A 333 5.12 16.43 3.42
C PHE A 333 4.69 16.27 4.89
N LEU A 334 5.48 16.77 5.84
CA LEU A 334 5.18 16.65 7.28
C LEU A 334 4.30 17.79 7.82
N SER A 335 4.04 18.83 7.04
CA SER A 335 3.08 19.89 7.43
C SER A 335 1.67 19.31 7.49
N ARG A 336 0.92 19.69 8.52
CA ARG A 336 -0.50 19.33 8.67
C ARG A 336 -1.42 20.39 8.07
N ASP A 337 -1.00 21.66 8.15
CA ASP A 337 -1.78 22.83 7.74
C ASP A 337 -2.19 22.84 6.26
N ASN A 338 -1.44 22.11 5.41
CA ASN A 338 -1.64 22.04 3.96
C ASN A 338 -2.31 20.74 3.51
N LYS A 339 -2.85 19.92 4.43
CA LYS A 339 -3.47 18.64 4.09
C LYS A 339 -4.93 18.59 4.50
N PRO A 340 -5.77 17.88 3.73
CA PRO A 340 -7.14 17.60 4.15
C PRO A 340 -7.06 16.65 5.35
N LEU A 341 -7.40 17.18 6.52
CA LEU A 341 -7.54 16.45 7.76
C LEU A 341 -9.01 16.51 8.16
N MET A 342 -9.66 15.36 8.23
CA MET A 342 -11.01 15.28 8.73
C MET A 342 -11.06 15.73 10.18
N LYS A 343 -11.99 16.64 10.46
CA LYS A 343 -12.31 17.03 11.84
C LYS A 343 -12.86 15.81 12.58
N GLN A 344 -12.24 15.46 13.70
CA GLN A 344 -12.77 14.46 14.62
C GLN A 344 -13.80 15.13 15.52
N GLY A 345 -14.98 14.52 15.64
CA GLY A 345 -15.95 14.91 16.65
C GLY A 345 -15.75 14.15 17.96
N ASP A 346 -16.37 14.64 19.03
CA ASP A 346 -16.21 14.12 20.39
C ASP A 346 -17.26 13.05 20.75
N VAL A 347 -18.29 12.86 19.92
CA VAL A 347 -19.36 11.89 20.18
C VAL A 347 -18.88 10.49 19.83
N TYR A 348 -18.98 9.55 20.77
CA TYR A 348 -18.65 8.15 20.52
C TYR A 348 -19.89 7.40 20.03
N PHE A 349 -19.81 6.74 18.88
CA PHE A 349 -20.89 5.90 18.37
C PHE A 349 -21.03 4.63 19.23
N LYS A 350 -22.26 4.31 19.67
CA LYS A 350 -22.54 3.14 20.54
C LYS A 350 -23.42 2.11 19.83
N GLU A 351 -24.63 2.51 19.46
CA GLU A 351 -25.64 1.65 18.86
C GLU A 351 -26.47 2.50 17.89
N LEU A 352 -27.08 1.87 16.89
CA LEU A 352 -28.03 2.48 16.00
C LEU A 352 -29.47 2.25 16.50
N HIS A 353 -30.28 3.30 16.59
CA HIS A 353 -31.66 3.21 17.10
C HIS A 353 -32.74 3.43 16.04
N LYS A 354 -32.60 4.43 15.16
CA LYS A 354 -33.60 4.82 14.15
C LYS A 354 -33.14 4.53 12.73
N GLY A 355 -31.96 5.01 12.35
CA GLY A 355 -31.46 4.90 10.98
C GLY A 355 -30.55 6.04 10.55
N VAL A 356 -30.21 6.03 9.26
CA VAL A 356 -29.30 6.99 8.63
C VAL A 356 -30.09 7.87 7.66
N HIS A 357 -29.99 9.19 7.79
CA HIS A 357 -30.56 10.13 6.84
C HIS A 357 -29.45 10.84 6.06
N PHE A 358 -29.59 10.85 4.74
CA PHE A 358 -28.85 11.72 3.83
C PHE A 358 -29.75 12.93 3.59
N ASN A 359 -29.40 14.10 4.15
CA ASN A 359 -30.24 15.30 4.06
C ASN A 359 -29.64 16.26 3.04
N HIS A 360 -30.31 16.44 1.90
CA HIS A 360 -29.97 17.41 0.85
C HIS A 360 -28.48 17.39 0.43
N ILE A 361 -27.95 16.19 0.21
CA ILE A 361 -26.52 15.98 -0.05
C ILE A 361 -26.15 16.43 -1.47
N SER A 362 -25.21 17.38 -1.55
CA SER A 362 -24.51 17.67 -2.80
C SER A 362 -23.01 17.45 -2.64
N PHE A 363 -22.40 16.80 -3.62
CA PHE A 363 -21.00 16.38 -3.55
C PHE A 363 -20.31 16.41 -4.91
N ALA A 364 -19.05 16.84 -4.92
CA ALA A 364 -18.11 16.67 -6.00
C ALA A 364 -16.78 16.17 -5.42
N TYR A 365 -16.10 15.30 -6.17
CA TYR A 365 -14.75 14.88 -5.77
C TYR A 365 -13.81 16.09 -5.87
N PRO A 366 -12.85 16.29 -4.96
CA PRO A 366 -12.03 17.51 -4.94
C PRO A 366 -11.16 17.76 -6.19
N SER A 367 -11.00 16.74 -7.04
CA SER A 367 -10.29 16.83 -8.34
C SER A 367 -11.22 17.18 -9.51
N HIS A 368 -12.53 17.33 -9.27
CA HIS A 368 -13.54 17.60 -10.29
C HIS A 368 -14.52 18.69 -9.81
N GLU A 369 -14.77 19.70 -10.64
CA GLU A 369 -15.74 20.75 -10.30
C GLU A 369 -17.20 20.30 -10.46
N LYS A 370 -17.43 19.22 -11.22
CA LYS A 370 -18.78 18.74 -11.52
C LYS A 370 -19.36 17.97 -10.34
N LEU A 371 -20.54 18.40 -9.87
CA LEU A 371 -21.33 17.68 -8.87
C LEU A 371 -21.68 16.28 -9.37
N VAL A 372 -21.28 15.28 -8.58
CA VAL A 372 -21.60 13.87 -8.75
C VAL A 372 -22.93 13.54 -8.08
N LEU A 373 -23.18 14.11 -6.90
CA LEU A 373 -24.47 14.06 -6.20
C LEU A 373 -25.06 15.46 -6.13
N LYS A 374 -26.36 15.56 -6.34
CA LYS A 374 -27.10 16.81 -6.43
C LYS A 374 -28.37 16.70 -5.61
N ASP A 375 -28.39 17.38 -4.48
CA ASP A 375 -29.54 17.47 -3.57
C ASP A 375 -30.20 16.11 -3.26
N VAL A 376 -29.37 15.13 -2.88
CA VAL A 376 -29.84 13.77 -2.55
C VAL A 376 -30.44 13.77 -1.16
N ASP A 377 -31.73 13.46 -1.08
CA ASP A 377 -32.46 13.16 0.15
C ASP A 377 -32.84 11.67 0.20
N LEU A 378 -32.41 10.96 1.24
CA LEU A 378 -32.61 9.52 1.37
C LEU A 378 -32.59 9.07 2.83
N PHE A 379 -33.50 8.18 3.21
CA PHE A 379 -33.53 7.57 4.53
C PHE A 379 -33.28 6.06 4.47
N LEU A 380 -32.40 5.57 5.33
CA LEU A 380 -32.10 4.16 5.56
C LEU A 380 -32.54 3.79 6.99
N PRO A 381 -33.71 3.16 7.16
CA PRO A 381 -34.20 2.72 8.47
C PRO A 381 -33.34 1.63 9.11
N ARG A 382 -33.26 1.62 10.45
CA ARG A 382 -32.56 0.57 11.22
C ARG A 382 -33.07 -0.82 10.85
N GLY A 383 -32.14 -1.77 10.68
CA GLY A 383 -32.43 -3.18 10.46
C GLY A 383 -32.99 -3.49 9.07
N THR A 384 -33.02 -2.50 8.18
CA THR A 384 -33.50 -2.67 6.81
C THR A 384 -32.37 -2.63 5.80
N THR A 385 -32.66 -3.11 4.59
CA THR A 385 -31.72 -3.14 3.46
C THR A 385 -32.18 -2.14 2.40
N LEU A 386 -31.34 -1.15 2.13
CA LEU A 386 -31.51 -0.18 1.06
C LEU A 386 -30.60 -0.51 -0.12
N ALA A 387 -31.19 -0.82 -1.27
CA ALA A 387 -30.47 -1.07 -2.51
C ALA A 387 -30.38 0.20 -3.36
N LEU A 388 -29.16 0.58 -3.75
CA LEU A 388 -28.87 1.64 -4.70
C LEU A 388 -28.80 1.04 -6.12
N VAL A 389 -29.69 1.49 -7.00
CA VAL A 389 -29.79 1.01 -8.40
C VAL A 389 -29.64 2.18 -9.34
N GLY A 390 -28.98 1.99 -10.49
CA GLY A 390 -28.79 3.06 -11.47
C GLY A 390 -27.69 2.74 -12.47
N SER A 391 -27.59 3.54 -13.53
CA SER A 391 -26.53 3.41 -14.52
C SER A 391 -25.12 3.62 -13.92
N SER A 392 -24.08 3.18 -14.64
CA SER A 392 -22.70 3.46 -14.22
C SER A 392 -22.45 4.97 -14.18
N GLY A 393 -21.75 5.45 -13.15
CA GLY A 393 -21.52 6.89 -12.94
C GLY A 393 -22.71 7.68 -12.38
N ALA A 394 -23.82 7.03 -11.99
CA ALA A 394 -24.97 7.72 -11.39
C ALA A 394 -24.74 8.24 -9.95
N GLY A 395 -23.62 7.89 -9.30
CA GLY A 395 -23.27 8.34 -7.95
C GLY A 395 -23.43 7.29 -6.83
N LYS A 396 -23.71 6.02 -7.15
CA LYS A 396 -23.94 4.94 -6.17
C LYS A 396 -22.76 4.72 -5.19
N SER A 397 -21.56 4.50 -5.73
CA SER A 397 -20.34 4.34 -4.94
C SER A 397 -20.03 5.58 -4.12
N THR A 398 -20.35 6.77 -4.64
CA THR A 398 -20.18 8.03 -3.91
C THR A 398 -21.07 8.11 -2.67
N ILE A 399 -22.34 7.69 -2.74
CA ILE A 399 -23.20 7.60 -1.55
C ILE A 399 -22.61 6.63 -0.51
N ALA A 400 -22.13 5.47 -0.97
CA ALA A 400 -21.50 4.48 -0.11
C ALA A 400 -20.21 5.00 0.55
N ASP A 401 -19.37 5.76 -0.18
CA ASP A 401 -18.12 6.35 0.33
C ASP A 401 -18.32 7.48 1.33
N LEU A 402 -19.45 8.21 1.25
CA LEU A 402 -19.77 9.28 2.18
C LEU A 402 -20.17 8.76 3.58
N LEU A 403 -20.75 7.56 3.65
CA LEU A 403 -21.23 6.97 4.90
C LEU A 403 -20.11 6.63 5.92
N PRO A 404 -19.00 5.98 5.56
CA PRO A 404 -17.83 5.80 6.44
C PRO A 404 -16.99 7.07 6.56
N ARG A 405 -17.49 8.18 6.01
CA ARG A 405 -16.86 9.47 5.98
C ARG A 405 -15.46 9.38 5.36
N PHE A 406 -15.36 8.78 4.17
CA PHE A 406 -14.15 8.91 3.34
C PHE A 406 -14.07 10.28 2.66
N TYR A 407 -15.22 10.91 2.49
CA TYR A 407 -15.36 12.31 2.11
C TYR A 407 -16.47 12.95 2.95
N ASP A 408 -16.41 14.27 3.11
CA ASP A 408 -17.52 15.07 3.64
C ASP A 408 -18.29 15.71 2.46
N PRO A 409 -19.63 15.84 2.52
CA PRO A 409 -20.42 16.49 1.48
C PRO A 409 -20.10 18.00 1.40
N ILE A 410 -20.28 18.59 0.20
CA ILE A 410 -20.08 20.04 -0.01
C ILE A 410 -21.21 20.82 0.66
N SER A 411 -22.44 20.34 0.52
CA SER A 411 -23.63 20.87 1.19
C SER A 411 -24.54 19.73 1.66
N GLY A 412 -25.39 20.03 2.64
CA GLY A 412 -26.20 19.04 3.33
C GLY A 412 -25.45 18.37 4.47
N CYS A 413 -26.05 17.34 5.05
CA CYS A 413 -25.44 16.53 6.10
C CYS A 413 -25.98 15.10 6.09
N ILE A 414 -25.13 14.17 6.51
CA ILE A 414 -25.56 12.79 6.79
C ILE A 414 -25.70 12.69 8.30
N THR A 415 -26.84 12.22 8.78
CA THR A 415 -27.09 12.08 10.21
C THR A 415 -27.42 10.64 10.57
N ILE A 416 -26.86 10.14 11.67
CA ILE A 416 -27.26 8.90 12.30
C ILE A 416 -28.09 9.25 13.54
N ASP A 417 -29.35 8.79 13.57
CA ASP A 417 -30.30 9.07 14.66
C ASP A 417 -30.49 10.57 14.97
N GLY A 418 -30.25 11.43 13.97
CA GLY A 418 -30.35 12.89 14.06
C GLY A 418 -29.05 13.60 14.43
N VAL A 419 -27.96 12.88 14.70
CA VAL A 419 -26.62 13.45 14.94
C VAL A 419 -25.79 13.40 13.67
N ASP A 420 -25.16 14.51 13.28
CA ASP A 420 -24.32 14.59 12.08
C ASP A 420 -23.08 13.68 12.18
N LEU A 421 -22.73 12.99 11.09
CA LEU A 421 -21.50 12.18 11.00
C LEU A 421 -20.25 12.96 11.41
N ARG A 422 -20.24 14.28 11.22
CA ARG A 422 -19.12 15.17 11.56
C ARG A 422 -18.93 15.36 13.07
N GLU A 423 -19.95 15.08 13.88
CA GLU A 423 -19.89 15.17 15.34
C GLU A 423 -19.37 13.89 15.99
N PHE A 424 -19.30 12.78 15.26
CA PHE A 424 -18.77 11.53 15.76
C PHE A 424 -17.23 11.44 15.68
N SER A 425 -16.65 10.69 16.62
CA SER A 425 -15.29 10.19 16.50
C SER A 425 -15.21 9.21 15.34
N ILE A 426 -14.39 9.54 14.34
CA ILE A 426 -14.20 8.76 13.10
C ILE A 426 -13.84 7.29 13.42
N LYS A 427 -13.02 7.07 14.46
CA LYS A 427 -12.62 5.72 14.87
C LYS A 427 -13.85 4.91 15.31
N SER A 428 -14.68 5.47 16.20
CA SER A 428 -15.89 4.79 16.70
C SER A 428 -16.90 4.53 15.59
N LEU A 429 -17.09 5.52 14.70
CA LEU A 429 -18.00 5.42 13.57
C LEU A 429 -17.59 4.28 12.62
N ARG A 430 -16.32 4.25 12.21
CA ARG A 430 -15.80 3.23 11.29
C ARG A 430 -15.73 1.84 11.93
N GLN A 431 -15.51 1.75 13.24
CA GLN A 431 -15.56 0.48 13.97
C GLN A 431 -16.97 -0.14 13.96
N ALA A 432 -18.01 0.69 13.96
CA ALA A 432 -19.40 0.24 13.86
C ALA A 432 -19.89 -0.03 12.43
N MET A 433 -19.03 0.19 11.42
CA MET A 433 -19.35 0.00 10.00
C MET A 433 -18.53 -1.15 9.40
N GLY A 434 -19.21 -2.07 8.72
CA GLY A 434 -18.56 -3.11 7.93
C GLY A 434 -18.63 -2.76 6.45
N ILE A 435 -17.53 -2.90 5.73
CA ILE A 435 -17.46 -2.62 4.30
C ILE A 435 -16.98 -3.87 3.57
N VAL A 436 -17.77 -4.33 2.60
CA VAL A 436 -17.39 -5.39 1.67
C VAL A 436 -17.38 -4.79 0.26
N SER A 437 -16.19 -4.42 -0.21
CA SER A 437 -15.98 -3.80 -1.52
C SER A 437 -15.93 -4.83 -2.65
N GLN A 438 -16.23 -4.39 -3.87
CA GLN A 438 -16.12 -5.20 -5.10
C GLN A 438 -14.73 -5.83 -5.25
N GLU A 439 -13.67 -5.01 -5.16
CA GLU A 439 -12.28 -5.46 -5.14
C GLU A 439 -11.81 -5.71 -3.70
N THR A 440 -11.71 -6.98 -3.33
CA THR A 440 -11.25 -7.34 -1.98
C THR A 440 -9.75 -7.11 -1.81
N PHE A 441 -9.37 -6.24 -0.87
CA PHE A 441 -7.98 -6.08 -0.45
C PHE A 441 -7.63 -7.02 0.71
N LEU A 442 -6.55 -7.79 0.50
CA LEU A 442 -5.95 -8.67 1.49
C LEU A 442 -4.47 -8.33 1.67
N PHE A 443 -4.02 -8.31 2.91
CA PHE A 443 -2.61 -8.11 3.24
C PHE A 443 -1.83 -9.39 2.96
N ASN A 444 -0.55 -9.23 2.62
CA ASN A 444 0.38 -10.36 2.54
C ASN A 444 0.74 -10.85 3.95
N ASP A 445 -0.18 -11.62 4.52
CA ASP A 445 -0.13 -12.15 5.87
C ASP A 445 -0.90 -13.47 5.90
N SER A 446 -1.02 -14.11 7.06
CA SER A 446 -1.83 -15.31 7.25
C SER A 446 -3.32 -15.05 6.98
N VAL A 447 -4.06 -16.12 6.67
CA VAL A 447 -5.53 -16.08 6.61
C VAL A 447 -6.11 -15.57 7.93
N ARG A 448 -5.58 -16.06 9.06
CA ARG A 448 -5.97 -15.66 10.42
C ARG A 448 -5.91 -14.15 10.60
N ASN A 449 -4.75 -13.55 10.32
CA ASN A 449 -4.52 -12.12 10.51
C ASN A 449 -5.38 -11.28 9.55
N ASN A 450 -5.63 -11.77 8.35
CA ASN A 450 -6.53 -11.11 7.41
C ASN A 450 -7.99 -11.08 7.89
N ILE A 451 -8.48 -12.12 8.57
CA ILE A 451 -9.81 -12.13 9.17
C ILE A 451 -9.82 -11.25 10.43
N ALA A 452 -8.83 -11.44 11.31
CA ALA A 452 -8.67 -10.69 12.57
C ALA A 452 -8.46 -9.18 12.38
N TYR A 453 -8.12 -8.72 11.17
CA TYR A 453 -7.97 -7.29 10.88
C TYR A 453 -9.19 -6.45 11.27
N GLY A 454 -10.41 -7.02 11.19
CA GLY A 454 -11.64 -6.34 11.62
C GLY A 454 -11.74 -6.15 13.14
N ARG A 455 -11.13 -7.05 13.93
CA ARG A 455 -11.08 -7.01 15.39
C ARG A 455 -9.80 -7.71 15.89
N PRO A 456 -8.67 -6.98 16.06
CA PRO A 456 -7.36 -7.59 16.37
C PRO A 456 -7.33 -8.39 17.68
N GLU A 457 -8.17 -8.03 18.65
CA GLU A 457 -8.29 -8.69 19.95
C GLU A 457 -9.21 -9.93 19.93
N ALA A 458 -9.68 -10.35 18.74
CA ALA A 458 -10.57 -11.49 18.61
C ALA A 458 -9.89 -12.81 19.00
N THR A 459 -10.64 -13.69 19.65
CA THR A 459 -10.15 -15.03 19.99
C THR A 459 -10.08 -15.92 18.75
N GLU A 460 -9.32 -17.02 18.83
CA GLU A 460 -9.27 -18.02 17.76
C GLU A 460 -10.66 -18.61 17.48
N GLU A 461 -11.47 -18.82 18.51
CA GLU A 461 -12.84 -19.31 18.39
C GLU A 461 -13.70 -18.33 17.59
N ASP A 462 -13.61 -17.03 17.87
CA ASP A 462 -14.33 -16.00 17.11
C ASP A 462 -13.96 -16.02 15.63
N ILE A 463 -12.67 -16.15 15.32
CA ILE A 463 -12.16 -16.20 13.95
C ILE A 463 -12.71 -17.43 13.21
N ILE A 464 -12.75 -18.59 13.88
CA ILE A 464 -13.30 -19.82 13.32
C ILE A 464 -14.80 -19.70 13.09
N ILE A 465 -15.54 -19.12 14.03
CA ILE A 465 -16.99 -18.89 13.90
C ILE A 465 -17.27 -17.95 12.72
N ALA A 466 -16.55 -16.84 12.61
CA ALA A 466 -16.67 -15.91 11.49
C ALA A 466 -16.35 -16.59 10.15
N ALA A 467 -15.29 -17.39 10.10
CA ALA A 467 -14.93 -18.16 8.91
C ALA A 467 -15.99 -19.20 8.52
N LYS A 468 -16.64 -19.86 9.49
CA LYS A 468 -17.73 -20.80 9.23
C LYS A 468 -18.97 -20.08 8.67
N ARG A 469 -19.38 -18.98 9.30
CA ARG A 469 -20.50 -18.14 8.83
C ARG A 469 -20.26 -17.54 7.44
N ALA A 470 -19.01 -17.23 7.12
CA ALA A 470 -18.62 -16.77 5.79
C ALA A 470 -18.47 -17.88 4.73
N ASN A 471 -18.80 -19.14 5.07
CA ASN A 471 -18.52 -20.32 4.25
C ASN A 471 -17.04 -20.46 3.85
N ALA A 472 -16.10 -19.88 4.61
CA ALA A 472 -14.68 -19.87 4.30
C ALA A 472 -13.92 -21.04 4.95
N TYR A 473 -14.41 -21.57 6.07
CA TYR A 473 -13.72 -22.58 6.88
C TYR A 473 -13.26 -23.80 6.08
N GLU A 474 -14.10 -24.31 5.18
CA GLU A 474 -13.81 -25.54 4.44
C GLU A 474 -12.58 -25.41 3.52
N PHE A 475 -12.48 -24.32 2.76
CA PHE A 475 -11.32 -24.12 1.88
C PHE A 475 -10.08 -23.74 2.68
N ILE A 476 -10.24 -22.98 3.77
CA ILE A 476 -9.13 -22.62 4.67
C ILE A 476 -8.53 -23.91 5.25
N SER A 477 -9.36 -24.86 5.69
CA SER A 477 -8.92 -26.15 6.24
C SER A 477 -8.18 -27.03 5.23
N LYS A 478 -8.40 -26.81 3.92
CA LYS A 478 -7.71 -27.51 2.83
C LYS A 478 -6.39 -26.84 2.43
N LEU A 479 -6.08 -25.65 2.95
CA LEU A 479 -4.79 -25.01 2.73
C LEU A 479 -3.68 -25.76 3.50
N SER A 480 -2.44 -25.69 3.01
CA SER A 480 -1.30 -26.42 3.57
C SER A 480 -1.04 -26.13 5.05
N GLN A 481 -1.33 -24.92 5.54
CA GLN A 481 -1.15 -24.51 6.93
C GLN A 481 -2.46 -24.00 7.56
N GLY A 482 -3.61 -24.34 6.99
CA GLY A 482 -4.90 -23.89 7.49
C GLY A 482 -5.00 -22.36 7.59
N PHE A 483 -5.37 -21.87 8.77
CA PHE A 483 -5.46 -20.44 9.09
C PHE A 483 -4.12 -19.70 9.09
N ASP A 484 -3.01 -20.41 9.26
CA ASP A 484 -1.67 -19.79 9.30
C ASP A 484 -1.03 -19.69 7.91
N THR A 485 -1.73 -20.16 6.87
CA THR A 485 -1.28 -20.07 5.47
C THR A 485 -1.11 -18.61 5.05
N LEU A 486 0.08 -18.25 4.57
CA LEU A 486 0.34 -16.95 3.94
C LEU A 486 -0.30 -16.90 2.55
N ILE A 487 -1.11 -15.87 2.29
CA ILE A 487 -1.89 -15.78 1.04
C ILE A 487 -1.23 -14.93 -0.06
N GLY A 488 -0.04 -14.37 0.22
CA GLY A 488 0.73 -13.53 -0.71
C GLY A 488 0.14 -12.13 -0.92
N ASP A 489 0.81 -11.32 -1.72
CA ASP A 489 0.37 -9.96 -2.04
C ASP A 489 -1.03 -9.96 -2.66
N ARG A 490 -1.96 -9.22 -2.01
CA ARG A 490 -3.37 -9.13 -2.42
C ARG A 490 -4.08 -10.48 -2.56
N GLY A 491 -3.63 -11.48 -1.78
CA GLY A 491 -4.23 -12.81 -1.78
C GLY A 491 -4.09 -13.55 -3.11
N VAL A 492 -2.98 -13.36 -3.84
CA VAL A 492 -2.77 -13.95 -5.17
C VAL A 492 -2.89 -15.48 -5.20
N MET A 493 -2.75 -16.14 -4.06
CA MET A 493 -2.89 -17.60 -3.92
C MET A 493 -4.34 -18.08 -3.83
N LEU A 494 -5.30 -17.17 -3.78
CA LEU A 494 -6.73 -17.47 -3.60
C LEU A 494 -7.55 -17.14 -4.86
N SER A 495 -8.62 -17.90 -5.08
CA SER A 495 -9.61 -17.56 -6.10
C SER A 495 -10.39 -16.29 -5.73
N GLY A 496 -11.06 -15.66 -6.71
CA GLY A 496 -11.88 -14.48 -6.45
C GLY A 496 -12.91 -14.69 -5.34
N GLY A 497 -13.60 -15.84 -5.36
CA GLY A 497 -14.66 -16.14 -4.39
C GLY A 497 -14.12 -16.50 -3.01
N GLN A 498 -12.91 -17.08 -2.94
CA GLN A 498 -12.21 -17.28 -1.67
C GLN A 498 -11.82 -15.95 -1.04
N ARG A 499 -11.28 -15.00 -1.83
CA ARG A 499 -10.92 -13.66 -1.33
C ARG A 499 -12.14 -12.92 -0.78
N GLN A 500 -13.25 -12.93 -1.50
CA GLN A 500 -14.50 -12.30 -1.03
C GLN A 500 -15.02 -12.94 0.25
N ARG A 501 -15.02 -14.28 0.36
CA ARG A 501 -15.41 -14.96 1.60
C ARG A 501 -14.52 -14.58 2.80
N LEU A 502 -13.22 -14.33 2.59
CA LEU A 502 -12.36 -13.79 3.66
C LEU A 502 -12.72 -12.35 4.04
N ALA A 503 -13.10 -11.50 3.08
CA ALA A 503 -13.62 -10.16 3.38
C ALA A 503 -14.92 -10.21 4.18
N ILE A 504 -15.83 -11.12 3.81
CA ILE A 504 -17.09 -11.32 4.53
C ILE A 504 -16.82 -11.85 5.94
N ALA A 505 -15.88 -12.80 6.10
CA ALA A 505 -15.44 -13.25 7.43
C ALA A 505 -14.89 -12.10 8.28
N ARG A 506 -14.09 -11.21 7.70
CA ARG A 506 -13.58 -10.00 8.37
C ARG A 506 -14.72 -9.09 8.82
N ALA A 507 -15.71 -8.84 7.96
CA ALA A 507 -16.88 -8.03 8.31
C ALA A 507 -17.77 -8.69 9.37
N LEU A 508 -17.96 -10.01 9.30
CA LEU A 508 -18.69 -10.79 10.30
C LEU A 508 -17.99 -10.74 11.67
N LEU A 509 -16.67 -10.82 11.70
CA LEU A 509 -15.89 -10.74 12.94
C LEU A 509 -15.97 -9.36 13.59
N GLN A 510 -16.03 -8.30 12.77
CA GLN A 510 -16.17 -6.93 13.24
C GLN A 510 -17.54 -6.67 13.89
N ASP A 511 -18.57 -7.43 13.50
CA ASP A 511 -19.94 -7.33 14.01
C ASP A 511 -20.55 -5.90 13.94
N PRO A 512 -20.65 -5.30 12.73
CA PRO A 512 -21.03 -3.90 12.56
C PRO A 512 -22.54 -3.62 12.68
N GLU A 513 -22.93 -2.45 13.18
CA GLU A 513 -24.33 -1.98 13.19
C GLU A 513 -24.83 -1.57 11.80
N ILE A 514 -23.90 -1.07 10.97
CA ILE A 514 -24.16 -0.59 9.61
C ILE A 514 -23.27 -1.34 8.63
N LEU A 515 -23.87 -1.93 7.59
CA LEU A 515 -23.16 -2.71 6.58
C LEU A 515 -23.21 -1.99 5.23
N ILE A 516 -22.08 -1.92 4.54
CA ILE A 516 -21.93 -1.35 3.21
C ILE A 516 -21.43 -2.44 2.27
N LEU A 517 -22.23 -2.78 1.26
CA LEU A 517 -21.91 -3.83 0.29
C LEU A 517 -21.82 -3.22 -1.11
N ASP A 518 -20.69 -3.45 -1.78
CA ASP A 518 -20.49 -3.07 -3.18
C ASP A 518 -20.44 -4.33 -4.04
N GLU A 519 -21.60 -4.73 -4.56
CA GLU A 519 -21.77 -6.04 -5.17
C GLU A 519 -21.38 -6.03 -6.65
N ALA A 520 -20.24 -6.65 -6.99
CA ALA A 520 -20.03 -7.16 -8.35
C ALA A 520 -19.16 -8.43 -8.35
N THR A 521 -19.83 -9.54 -8.62
CA THR A 521 -19.37 -10.94 -8.48
C THR A 521 -19.35 -11.67 -9.83
N SER A 522 -19.34 -10.92 -10.94
CA SER A 522 -19.54 -11.44 -12.31
C SER A 522 -18.42 -12.33 -12.87
N ALA A 523 -17.41 -12.67 -12.09
CA ALA A 523 -16.26 -13.48 -12.49
C ALA A 523 -16.08 -14.76 -11.64
N LEU A 524 -17.10 -15.16 -10.89
CA LEU A 524 -17.06 -16.36 -10.05
C LEU A 524 -17.71 -17.55 -10.73
N ASP A 525 -17.23 -18.75 -10.42
CA ASP A 525 -17.94 -19.98 -10.71
C ASP A 525 -19.23 -20.07 -9.89
N THR A 526 -20.24 -20.77 -10.42
CA THR A 526 -21.59 -20.85 -9.84
C THR A 526 -21.61 -21.35 -8.39
N VAL A 527 -20.67 -22.23 -8.01
CA VAL A 527 -20.59 -22.77 -6.64
C VAL A 527 -20.04 -21.71 -5.69
N SER A 528 -18.90 -21.09 -6.04
CA SER A 528 -18.33 -19.98 -5.27
C SER A 528 -19.32 -18.82 -5.12
N GLU A 529 -20.06 -18.50 -6.18
CA GLU A 529 -21.09 -17.47 -6.17
C GLU A 529 -22.19 -17.75 -5.14
N ARG A 530 -22.73 -18.97 -5.11
CA ARG A 530 -23.77 -19.36 -4.13
C ARG A 530 -23.26 -19.26 -2.70
N LEU A 531 -22.04 -19.70 -2.44
CA LEU A 531 -21.44 -19.64 -1.10
C LEU A 531 -21.19 -18.20 -0.64
N VAL A 532 -20.75 -17.32 -1.54
CA VAL A 532 -20.60 -15.89 -1.29
C VAL A 532 -21.96 -15.24 -0.99
N GLN A 533 -22.99 -15.54 -1.80
CA GLN A 533 -24.33 -14.99 -1.58
C GLN A 533 -24.91 -15.44 -0.23
N ALA A 534 -24.79 -16.73 0.11
CA ALA A 534 -25.26 -17.24 1.40
C ALA A 534 -24.55 -16.54 2.58
N ALA A 535 -23.25 -16.25 2.44
CA ALA A 535 -22.49 -15.53 3.45
C ALA A 535 -22.90 -14.04 3.55
N ILE A 536 -23.21 -13.38 2.42
CA ILE A 536 -23.75 -12.01 2.40
C ILE A 536 -25.14 -11.96 3.05
N ASP A 537 -26.01 -12.92 2.71
CA ASP A 537 -27.36 -13.02 3.28
C ASP A 537 -27.27 -13.21 4.81
N ASP A 538 -26.36 -14.08 5.31
CA ASP A 538 -26.16 -14.26 6.76
C ASP A 538 -25.56 -13.02 7.44
N LEU A 539 -24.62 -12.32 6.78
CA LEU A 539 -24.04 -11.09 7.28
C LEU A 539 -25.08 -9.96 7.37
N SER A 540 -26.02 -9.90 6.43
CA SER A 540 -27.02 -8.82 6.34
C SER A 540 -28.23 -9.00 7.27
N ARG A 541 -28.41 -10.19 7.87
CA ARG A 541 -29.53 -10.46 8.80
C ARG A 541 -29.51 -9.50 9.99
N ASP A 542 -30.65 -8.87 10.25
CA ASP A 542 -30.89 -7.94 11.35
C ASP A 542 -29.94 -6.73 11.40
N ARG A 543 -29.28 -6.40 10.28
CA ARG A 543 -28.36 -5.26 10.16
C ARG A 543 -28.89 -4.19 9.23
N THR A 544 -28.54 -2.95 9.54
CA THR A 544 -28.85 -1.81 8.67
C THR A 544 -27.88 -1.81 7.49
N THR A 545 -28.38 -2.11 6.30
CA THR A 545 -27.52 -2.45 5.17
C THR A 545 -27.74 -1.52 3.98
N LEU A 546 -26.68 -0.87 3.52
CA LEU A 546 -26.63 -0.15 2.26
C LEU A 546 -25.93 -1.02 1.20
N VAL A 547 -26.63 -1.34 0.11
CA VAL A 547 -26.09 -2.19 -0.96
C VAL A 547 -26.07 -1.45 -2.28
N ILE A 548 -24.93 -1.43 -2.97
CA ILE A 548 -24.85 -1.07 -4.39
C ILE A 548 -25.19 -2.33 -5.17
N ALA A 549 -26.42 -2.40 -5.67
CA ALA A 549 -26.95 -3.63 -6.22
C ALA A 549 -26.71 -3.72 -7.73
N HIS A 550 -26.06 -4.80 -8.14
CA HIS A 550 -25.90 -5.19 -9.55
C HIS A 550 -26.59 -6.52 -9.89
N ARG A 551 -27.19 -7.19 -8.90
CA ARG A 551 -27.90 -8.46 -9.07
C ARG A 551 -29.39 -8.35 -8.79
N LEU A 552 -30.18 -9.07 -9.57
CA LEU A 552 -31.62 -9.10 -9.40
C LEU A 552 -32.04 -9.64 -8.03
N SER A 553 -31.40 -10.72 -7.57
CA SER A 553 -31.69 -11.34 -6.27
C SER A 553 -31.56 -10.36 -5.11
N THR A 554 -30.54 -9.50 -5.16
CA THR A 554 -30.26 -8.51 -4.12
C THR A 554 -31.26 -7.37 -4.17
N VAL A 555 -31.59 -6.90 -5.37
CA VAL A 555 -32.61 -5.85 -5.57
C VAL A 555 -33.99 -6.33 -5.11
N GLN A 556 -34.37 -7.57 -5.41
CA GLN A 556 -35.68 -8.13 -5.04
C GLN A 556 -35.84 -8.35 -3.54
N LYS A 557 -34.77 -8.75 -2.85
CA LYS A 557 -34.76 -8.97 -1.39
C LYS A 557 -34.65 -7.66 -0.60
N ALA A 558 -34.33 -6.55 -1.25
CA ALA A 558 -34.17 -5.28 -0.56
C ALA A 558 -35.52 -4.76 -0.02
N HIS A 559 -35.49 -4.26 1.21
CA HIS A 559 -36.65 -3.65 1.85
C HIS A 559 -37.04 -2.33 1.16
N GLN A 560 -36.04 -1.62 0.65
CA GLN A 560 -36.21 -0.35 -0.06
C GLN A 560 -35.19 -0.26 -1.19
N ILE A 561 -35.60 0.31 -2.32
CA ILE A 561 -34.75 0.58 -3.48
C ILE A 561 -34.73 2.08 -3.70
N ALA A 562 -33.54 2.66 -3.83
CA ALA A 562 -33.33 4.02 -4.28
C ALA A 562 -32.68 4.01 -5.67
N VAL A 563 -33.35 4.63 -6.62
CA VAL A 563 -32.91 4.66 -8.02
C VAL A 563 -32.24 5.98 -8.31
N LEU A 564 -30.98 5.90 -8.73
CA LEU A 564 -30.14 7.05 -9.03
C LEU A 564 -30.02 7.28 -10.53
N GLU A 565 -30.19 8.54 -10.94
CA GLU A 565 -29.95 9.01 -12.29
C GLU A 565 -29.21 10.36 -12.26
N GLN A 566 -28.03 10.40 -12.89
CA GLN A 566 -27.21 11.62 -13.03
C GLN A 566 -26.99 12.42 -11.72
N GLY A 567 -26.86 11.72 -10.61
CA GLY A 567 -26.59 12.30 -9.30
C GLY A 567 -27.83 12.67 -8.47
N HIS A 568 -29.04 12.38 -8.94
CA HIS A 568 -30.28 12.57 -8.18
C HIS A 568 -30.92 11.24 -7.85
N VAL A 569 -31.67 11.19 -6.74
CA VAL A 569 -32.59 10.08 -6.44
C VAL A 569 -33.91 10.37 -7.15
N VAL A 570 -34.23 9.58 -8.17
CA VAL A 570 -35.42 9.79 -9.01
C VAL A 570 -36.62 8.99 -8.52
N GLU A 571 -36.39 7.82 -7.94
CA GLU A 571 -37.44 6.93 -7.45
C GLU A 571 -37.01 6.22 -6.17
N VAL A 572 -37.95 6.06 -5.24
CA VAL A 572 -37.78 5.32 -4.00
C VAL A 572 -39.03 4.47 -3.75
N GLY A 573 -38.84 3.21 -3.36
CA GLY A 573 -39.94 2.30 -3.04
C GLY A 573 -39.50 0.84 -2.98
N THR A 574 -40.46 -0.06 -2.82
CA THR A 574 -40.20 -1.51 -2.92
C THR A 574 -40.09 -1.98 -4.38
N HIS A 575 -39.54 -3.17 -4.60
CA HIS A 575 -39.44 -3.77 -5.94
C HIS A 575 -40.78 -3.77 -6.69
N ALA A 576 -41.85 -4.22 -6.02
CA ALA A 576 -43.19 -4.31 -6.61
C ALA A 576 -43.77 -2.93 -6.93
N GLU A 577 -43.64 -1.96 -6.02
CA GLU A 577 -44.13 -0.60 -6.22
C GLU A 577 -43.46 0.09 -7.41
N LEU A 578 -42.13 -0.04 -7.54
CA LEU A 578 -41.35 0.60 -8.59
C LEU A 578 -41.61 -0.03 -9.97
N LEU A 579 -41.82 -1.34 -10.03
CA LEU A 579 -42.26 -2.03 -11.24
C LEU A 579 -43.64 -1.58 -11.69
N GLN A 580 -44.60 -1.49 -10.76
CA GLN A 580 -45.96 -1.07 -11.08
C GLN A 580 -46.04 0.37 -11.57
N LYS A 581 -45.16 1.26 -11.07
CA LYS A 581 -45.05 2.65 -11.53
C LYS A 581 -44.60 2.76 -12.99
N GLY A 582 -44.00 1.72 -13.58
CA GLY A 582 -43.53 1.72 -14.97
C GLY A 582 -42.47 2.79 -15.27
N GLY A 583 -41.75 3.24 -14.25
CA GLY A 583 -40.84 4.38 -14.31
C GLY A 583 -39.43 4.06 -14.83
N TYR A 584 -38.44 4.82 -14.36
CA TYR A 584 -37.03 4.59 -14.68
C TYR A 584 -36.54 3.24 -14.14
N TYR A 585 -36.96 2.83 -12.94
CA TYR A 585 -36.65 1.52 -12.40
C TYR A 585 -37.10 0.38 -13.32
N SER A 586 -38.35 0.39 -13.79
CA SER A 586 -38.89 -0.66 -14.65
C SER A 586 -38.13 -0.77 -15.96
N ARG A 587 -37.68 0.35 -16.52
CA ARG A 587 -36.85 0.39 -17.72
C ARG A 587 -35.46 -0.19 -17.47
N LEU A 588 -34.78 0.24 -16.41
CA LEU A 588 -33.51 -0.36 -15.99
C LEU A 588 -33.65 -1.87 -15.74
N TYR A 589 -34.73 -2.28 -15.09
CA TYR A 589 -35.04 -3.68 -14.84
C TYR A 589 -35.17 -4.47 -16.14
N SER A 590 -35.94 -3.96 -17.11
CA SER A 590 -36.08 -4.60 -18.41
C SER A 590 -34.77 -4.65 -19.23
N MET A 591 -33.84 -3.71 -19.03
CA MET A 591 -32.58 -3.67 -19.75
C MET A 591 -31.47 -4.50 -19.10
N GLN A 592 -31.38 -4.49 -17.77
CA GLN A 592 -30.27 -5.11 -17.02
C GLN A 592 -30.60 -6.52 -16.50
N PHE A 593 -31.88 -6.81 -16.22
CA PHE A 593 -32.28 -8.02 -15.52
C PHE A 593 -33.24 -8.92 -16.32
N ALA A 594 -33.78 -8.46 -17.47
CA ALA A 594 -34.69 -9.26 -18.28
C ALA A 594 -34.03 -10.51 -18.88
N GLU A 595 -32.77 -10.44 -19.31
CA GLU A 595 -32.06 -11.62 -19.84
C GLU A 595 -31.88 -12.71 -18.76
N GLN A 596 -31.63 -12.33 -17.50
CA GLN A 596 -31.52 -13.26 -16.38
C GLN A 596 -32.89 -13.88 -16.01
N ALA A 597 -33.96 -13.08 -16.03
CA ALA A 597 -35.32 -13.56 -15.78
C ALA A 597 -35.82 -14.49 -16.91
N GLU A 598 -35.56 -14.15 -18.17
CA GLU A 598 -35.90 -14.99 -19.32
C GLU A 598 -35.10 -16.31 -19.34
N ALA A 599 -33.81 -16.28 -19.01
CA ALA A 599 -32.98 -17.48 -18.95
C ALA A 599 -33.47 -18.46 -17.86
N ALA A 600 -33.82 -17.95 -16.67
CA ALA A 600 -34.37 -18.77 -15.59
C ALA A 600 -35.73 -19.38 -15.96
N THR A 601 -36.59 -18.61 -16.64
CA THR A 601 -37.92 -19.07 -17.08
C THR A 601 -37.82 -20.10 -18.20
N LYS A 602 -36.92 -19.89 -19.18
CA LYS A 602 -36.64 -20.85 -20.27
C LYS A 602 -36.08 -22.16 -19.74
N ALA A 603 -35.18 -22.13 -18.77
CA ALA A 603 -34.62 -23.33 -18.13
C ALA A 603 -35.71 -24.15 -17.42
N HIS A 604 -36.58 -23.49 -16.64
CA HIS A 604 -37.70 -24.15 -15.97
C HIS A 604 -38.70 -24.78 -16.97
N HIS A 605 -39.04 -24.06 -18.04
CA HIS A 605 -39.94 -24.58 -19.08
C HIS A 605 -39.36 -25.75 -19.88
N ASN A 606 -38.05 -25.73 -20.13
CA ASN A 606 -37.34 -26.84 -20.78
C ASN A 606 -37.33 -28.11 -19.91
N LEU A 607 -37.12 -27.98 -18.59
CA LEU A 607 -37.17 -29.12 -17.66
C LEU A 607 -38.56 -29.76 -17.60
N LEU A 608 -39.62 -28.95 -17.54
CA LEU A 608 -41.01 -29.41 -17.61
C LEU A 608 -41.33 -30.12 -18.95
N ARG A 609 -40.81 -29.60 -20.06
CA ARG A 609 -41.01 -30.23 -21.37
C ARG A 609 -40.32 -31.59 -21.46
N LEU A 610 -39.10 -31.71 -20.92
CA LEU A 610 -38.35 -32.96 -20.90
C LEU A 610 -39.00 -34.00 -19.97
N SER A 611 -39.51 -33.60 -18.81
CA SER A 611 -40.23 -34.51 -17.90
C SER A 611 -41.50 -35.07 -18.55
N LEU A 612 -42.28 -34.23 -19.24
CA LEU A 612 -43.46 -34.67 -19.99
C LEU A 612 -43.12 -35.65 -21.12
N GLN A 613 -41.98 -35.45 -21.80
CA GLN A 613 -41.50 -36.40 -22.81
C GLN A 613 -41.14 -37.76 -22.20
N MET A 614 -40.46 -37.77 -21.06
CA MET A 614 -40.17 -39.01 -20.32
C MET A 614 -41.46 -39.73 -19.91
N ARG A 615 -42.43 -38.99 -19.34
CA ARG A 615 -43.73 -39.52 -18.94
C ARG A 615 -44.47 -40.17 -20.11
N THR A 616 -44.45 -39.53 -21.27
CA THR A 616 -45.07 -40.06 -22.49
C THR A 616 -44.42 -41.38 -22.93
N ARG A 617 -43.09 -41.45 -22.89
CA ARG A 617 -42.34 -42.68 -23.22
C ARG A 617 -42.61 -43.79 -22.20
N LEU A 618 -42.61 -43.47 -20.91
CA LEU A 618 -42.95 -44.41 -19.83
C LEU A 618 -44.36 -44.96 -19.98
N ASN A 619 -45.35 -44.12 -20.28
CA ASN A 619 -46.72 -44.58 -20.54
C ASN A 619 -46.81 -45.55 -21.73
N SER A 620 -46.04 -45.30 -22.79
CA SER A 620 -45.95 -46.21 -23.93
C SER A 620 -45.37 -47.56 -23.51
N ILE A 621 -44.27 -47.57 -22.75
CA ILE A 621 -43.63 -48.81 -22.24
C ILE A 621 -44.60 -49.59 -21.35
N ILE A 622 -45.25 -48.92 -20.40
CA ILE A 622 -46.22 -49.53 -19.49
C ILE A 622 -47.41 -50.10 -20.27
N GLY A 623 -47.89 -49.38 -21.29
CA GLY A 623 -48.99 -49.83 -22.16
C GLY A 623 -48.63 -51.10 -22.94
N SER A 624 -47.47 -51.11 -23.61
CA SER A 624 -46.99 -52.26 -24.37
C SER A 624 -46.71 -53.47 -23.47
N LEU A 625 -46.13 -53.26 -22.29
CA LEU A 625 -45.90 -54.32 -21.30
C LEU A 625 -47.22 -54.87 -20.73
N ARG A 626 -48.22 -54.02 -20.51
CA ARG A 626 -49.56 -54.45 -20.05
C ARG A 626 -50.27 -55.31 -21.08
N LEU A 627 -50.17 -54.96 -22.37
CA LEU A 627 -50.69 -55.79 -23.46
C LEU A 627 -49.96 -57.14 -23.51
N LEU A 628 -48.63 -57.13 -23.34
CA LEU A 628 -47.80 -58.34 -23.26
C LEU A 628 -48.21 -59.32 -22.15
N LEU A 629 -48.80 -58.80 -21.08
CA LEU A 629 -49.28 -59.55 -19.91
C LEU A 629 -50.76 -59.96 -20.03
N ASP A 630 -51.46 -59.54 -21.09
CA ASP A 630 -52.86 -59.89 -21.33
C ASP A 630 -52.97 -61.35 -21.83
N PRO A 631 -53.71 -62.24 -21.12
CA PRO A 631 -53.86 -63.64 -21.50
C PRO A 631 -54.58 -63.87 -22.84
N THR A 632 -55.13 -62.84 -23.50
CA THR A 632 -55.81 -62.99 -24.79
C THR A 632 -54.89 -62.91 -26.02
N ILE A 633 -53.60 -62.60 -25.85
CA ILE A 633 -52.64 -62.52 -26.98
C ILE A 633 -52.01 -63.89 -27.24
N ASP A 634 -52.62 -64.66 -28.14
CA ASP A 634 -52.13 -65.99 -28.57
C ASP A 634 -51.18 -65.93 -29.80
N ASN A 635 -50.96 -64.75 -30.39
CA ASN A 635 -50.13 -64.59 -31.58
C ASN A 635 -48.64 -64.32 -31.22
N LEU A 636 -47.76 -65.24 -31.61
CA LEU A 636 -46.31 -65.16 -31.39
C LEU A 636 -45.65 -63.97 -32.11
N GLU A 637 -46.18 -63.53 -33.25
CA GLU A 637 -45.64 -62.37 -33.97
C GLU A 637 -45.96 -61.06 -33.25
N GLU A 638 -47.21 -60.89 -32.81
CA GLU A 638 -47.67 -59.71 -32.07
C GLU A 638 -46.92 -59.53 -30.75
N ARG A 639 -46.66 -60.64 -30.04
CA ARG A 639 -45.87 -60.63 -28.80
C ARG A 639 -44.41 -60.21 -29.05
N ARG A 640 -43.79 -60.67 -30.15
CA ARG A 640 -42.42 -60.25 -30.52
C ARG A 640 -42.35 -58.77 -30.88
N GLU A 641 -43.37 -58.25 -31.57
CA GLU A 641 -43.46 -56.85 -31.92
C GLU A 641 -43.59 -55.96 -30.67
N LEU A 642 -44.46 -56.33 -29.72
CA LEU A 642 -44.62 -55.62 -28.45
C LEU A 642 -43.34 -55.63 -27.60
N ILE A 643 -42.58 -56.74 -27.56
CA ILE A 643 -41.29 -56.82 -26.87
C ILE A 643 -40.27 -55.88 -27.52
N ALA A 644 -40.16 -55.91 -28.85
CA ALA A 644 -39.21 -55.07 -29.58
C ALA A 644 -39.54 -53.57 -29.47
N GLU A 645 -40.82 -53.21 -29.50
CA GLU A 645 -41.28 -51.83 -29.32
C GLU A 645 -41.03 -51.32 -27.90
N SER A 646 -41.31 -52.15 -26.88
CA SER A 646 -41.05 -51.84 -25.48
C SER A 646 -39.55 -51.64 -25.23
N HIS A 647 -38.70 -52.52 -25.78
CA HIS A 647 -37.24 -52.42 -25.66
C HIS A 647 -36.71 -51.13 -26.29
N LYS A 648 -37.11 -50.85 -27.53
CA LYS A 648 -36.73 -49.63 -28.25
C LYS A 648 -37.19 -48.36 -27.53
N SER A 649 -38.37 -48.39 -26.91
CA SER A 649 -38.91 -47.27 -26.15
C SER A 649 -38.14 -47.05 -24.84
N THR A 650 -37.72 -48.13 -24.19
CA THR A 650 -36.88 -48.10 -22.97
C THR A 650 -35.49 -47.52 -23.26
N VAL A 651 -34.85 -47.91 -24.36
CA VAL A 651 -33.57 -47.30 -24.80
C VAL A 651 -33.72 -45.80 -25.08
N ARG A 652 -34.81 -45.40 -25.74
CA ARG A 652 -35.08 -43.97 -26.00
C ARG A 652 -35.34 -43.17 -24.72
N LEU A 653 -35.91 -43.80 -23.70
CA LEU A 653 -36.12 -43.18 -22.39
C LEU A 653 -34.79 -42.94 -21.69
N PHE A 654 -33.86 -43.90 -21.72
CA PHE A 654 -32.48 -43.72 -21.22
C PHE A 654 -31.79 -42.51 -21.86
N ASN A 655 -31.81 -42.41 -23.19
CA ASN A 655 -31.25 -41.23 -23.87
C ASN A 655 -31.94 -39.91 -23.47
N SER A 656 -33.23 -39.97 -23.12
CA SER A 656 -33.95 -38.77 -22.65
C SER A 656 -33.52 -38.40 -21.24
N ILE A 657 -33.17 -39.37 -20.39
CA ILE A 657 -32.60 -39.16 -19.05
C ILE A 657 -31.21 -38.53 -19.16
N ASP A 658 -30.38 -38.97 -20.09
CA ASP A 658 -29.05 -38.37 -20.33
C ASP A 658 -29.15 -36.91 -20.76
N VAL A 659 -30.02 -36.63 -21.75
CA VAL A 659 -30.28 -35.24 -22.20
C VAL A 659 -30.84 -34.38 -21.07
N PHE A 660 -31.59 -34.97 -20.16
CA PHE A 660 -32.15 -34.25 -19.02
C PHE A 660 -31.09 -33.96 -17.95
N GLU A 661 -30.19 -34.88 -17.68
CA GLU A 661 -29.04 -34.69 -16.78
C GLU A 661 -28.13 -33.56 -17.28
N ASP A 662 -27.82 -33.52 -18.58
CA ASP A 662 -27.01 -32.46 -19.20
C ASP A 662 -27.64 -31.07 -19.06
N ASN A 663 -28.98 -31.00 -19.02
CA ASN A 663 -29.72 -29.74 -18.88
C ASN A 663 -30.04 -29.37 -17.43
N ALA A 664 -29.94 -30.31 -16.49
CA ALA A 664 -30.36 -30.12 -15.11
C ALA A 664 -29.16 -29.85 -14.19
N THR A 665 -28.79 -28.57 -14.07
CA THR A 665 -27.61 -28.09 -13.34
C THR A 665 -27.73 -28.06 -11.80
N LYS A 666 -28.69 -28.79 -11.22
CA LYS A 666 -28.93 -28.86 -9.76
C LYS A 666 -28.61 -30.25 -9.20
N GLU A 667 -28.04 -30.29 -8.00
CA GLU A 667 -27.70 -31.50 -7.24
C GLU A 667 -28.93 -32.41 -7.01
N THR A 668 -30.10 -31.83 -6.76
CA THR A 668 -31.39 -32.54 -6.69
C THR A 668 -31.81 -33.18 -8.01
N SER A 669 -31.41 -32.65 -9.16
CA SER A 669 -31.77 -33.19 -10.47
C SER A 669 -30.87 -34.36 -10.88
N SER A 670 -29.58 -34.31 -10.53
CA SER A 670 -28.64 -35.42 -10.73
C SER A 670 -29.06 -36.65 -9.91
N GLN A 671 -29.45 -36.45 -8.65
CA GLN A 671 -29.92 -37.56 -7.81
C GLN A 671 -31.22 -38.20 -8.35
N ILE A 672 -32.12 -37.40 -8.93
CA ILE A 672 -33.34 -37.91 -9.56
C ILE A 672 -33.02 -38.64 -10.88
N CYS A 673 -32.03 -38.19 -11.66
CA CYS A 673 -31.56 -38.93 -12.83
C CYS A 673 -30.99 -40.30 -12.43
N ASP A 674 -30.22 -40.36 -11.35
CA ASP A 674 -29.67 -41.60 -10.81
C ASP A 674 -30.77 -42.53 -10.30
N ASP A 675 -31.78 -42.01 -9.61
CA ASP A 675 -32.95 -42.78 -9.19
C ASP A 675 -33.72 -43.31 -10.41
N LEU A 676 -34.00 -42.45 -11.40
CA LEU A 676 -34.69 -42.85 -12.63
C LEU A 676 -33.93 -43.95 -13.38
N ARG A 677 -32.59 -43.85 -13.49
CA ARG A 677 -31.73 -44.91 -14.07
C ARG A 677 -31.83 -46.20 -13.26
N THR A 678 -31.69 -46.11 -11.95
CA THR A 678 -31.73 -47.27 -11.04
C THR A 678 -33.05 -48.03 -11.15
N TYR A 679 -34.17 -47.32 -11.28
CA TYR A 679 -35.48 -47.95 -11.36
C TYR A 679 -35.84 -48.46 -12.76
N ILE A 680 -35.29 -47.91 -13.84
CA ILE A 680 -35.61 -48.33 -15.22
C ILE A 680 -34.63 -49.37 -15.79
N GLU A 681 -33.41 -49.46 -15.26
CA GLU A 681 -32.40 -50.44 -15.67
C GLU A 681 -32.93 -51.89 -15.64
N PRO A 682 -33.68 -52.34 -14.60
CA PRO A 682 -34.26 -53.69 -14.58
C PRO A 682 -35.28 -53.94 -15.70
N THR A 683 -36.00 -52.90 -16.15
CA THR A 683 -36.91 -52.98 -17.30
C THR A 683 -36.14 -53.25 -18.58
N LEU A 684 -35.00 -52.56 -18.78
CA LEU A 684 -34.14 -52.75 -19.94
C LEU A 684 -33.50 -54.15 -19.94
N THR A 685 -32.96 -54.61 -18.81
CA THR A 685 -32.35 -55.94 -18.68
C THR A 685 -33.37 -57.05 -18.98
N SER A 686 -34.58 -56.92 -18.45
CA SER A 686 -35.65 -57.90 -18.65
C SER A 686 -36.08 -57.93 -20.12
N LEU A 687 -36.28 -56.78 -20.76
CA LEU A 687 -36.63 -56.69 -22.18
C LEU A 687 -35.50 -57.17 -23.11
N SER A 688 -34.23 -56.88 -22.81
CA SER A 688 -33.09 -57.40 -23.58
C SER A 688 -33.04 -58.93 -23.55
N SER A 689 -33.26 -59.54 -22.39
CA SER A 689 -33.29 -61.01 -22.27
C SER A 689 -34.43 -61.67 -23.06
N LEU A 690 -35.55 -60.95 -23.20
CA LEU A 690 -36.71 -61.35 -24.01
C LEU A 690 -36.46 -61.16 -25.51
N VAL A 691 -35.72 -60.13 -25.92
CA VAL A 691 -35.34 -59.87 -27.33
C VAL A 691 -34.32 -60.90 -27.84
N ASP A 692 -33.34 -61.28 -27.01
CA ASP A 692 -32.27 -62.21 -27.39
C ASP A 692 -32.72 -63.68 -27.52
N ASN A 693 -34.04 -63.97 -27.39
CA ASN A 693 -34.63 -65.32 -27.42
C ASN A 693 -33.94 -66.32 -26.48
N SER A 694 -33.32 -65.86 -25.41
CA SER A 694 -32.55 -66.70 -24.47
C SER A 694 -33.42 -67.60 -23.58
N ILE A 695 -34.74 -67.61 -23.79
CA ILE A 695 -35.75 -68.19 -22.88
C ILE A 695 -36.86 -68.89 -23.68
N ASP A 696 -36.91 -70.21 -23.56
CA ASP A 696 -37.78 -71.11 -24.34
C ASP A 696 -39.19 -71.34 -23.76
N THR A 697 -39.51 -70.81 -22.56
CA THR A 697 -40.80 -71.11 -21.89
C THR A 697 -41.70 -69.86 -21.73
N PRO A 698 -42.99 -69.93 -22.13
CA PRO A 698 -43.93 -68.80 -22.04
C PRO A 698 -44.12 -68.25 -20.63
N THR A 699 -44.06 -69.13 -19.62
CA THR A 699 -44.13 -68.80 -18.19
C THR A 699 -42.99 -67.88 -17.75
N LYS A 700 -41.76 -68.21 -18.14
CA LYS A 700 -40.57 -67.42 -17.79
C LYS A 700 -40.51 -66.08 -18.54
N GLN A 701 -41.10 -66.03 -19.73
CA GLN A 701 -41.27 -64.77 -20.48
C GLN A 701 -42.29 -63.83 -19.80
N ASN A 702 -43.39 -64.38 -19.26
CA ASN A 702 -44.37 -63.60 -18.49
C ASN A 702 -43.81 -63.09 -17.16
N GLU A 703 -42.99 -63.88 -16.46
CA GLU A 703 -42.31 -63.42 -15.24
C GLU A 703 -41.41 -62.21 -15.51
N LEU A 704 -40.64 -62.24 -16.60
CA LEU A 704 -39.78 -61.11 -16.98
C LEU A 704 -40.55 -59.89 -17.47
N ALA A 705 -41.65 -60.09 -18.21
CA ALA A 705 -42.54 -59.00 -18.60
C ALA A 705 -43.19 -58.35 -17.38
N GLN A 706 -43.55 -59.14 -16.35
CA GLN A 706 -44.10 -58.65 -15.09
C GLN A 706 -43.05 -57.85 -14.30
N MET A 707 -41.81 -58.35 -14.20
CA MET A 707 -40.71 -57.62 -13.57
C MET A 707 -40.42 -56.29 -14.27
N ALA A 708 -40.43 -56.29 -15.61
CA ALA A 708 -40.27 -55.07 -16.41
C ALA A 708 -41.42 -54.07 -16.15
N TYR A 709 -42.65 -54.56 -16.06
CA TYR A 709 -43.84 -53.73 -15.80
C TYR A 709 -43.77 -53.07 -14.41
N ASP A 710 -43.44 -53.84 -13.37
CA ASP A 710 -43.36 -53.32 -12.00
C ASP A 710 -42.22 -52.29 -11.84
N SER A 711 -41.09 -52.50 -12.53
CA SER A 711 -39.95 -51.58 -12.61
C SER A 711 -40.31 -50.28 -13.33
N ALA A 712 -41.03 -50.35 -14.45
CA ALA A 712 -41.54 -49.17 -15.18
C ALA A 712 -42.55 -48.36 -14.34
N ILE A 713 -43.41 -49.01 -13.55
CA ILE A 713 -44.33 -48.34 -12.62
C ILE A 713 -43.57 -47.60 -11.51
N LYS A 714 -42.54 -48.20 -10.92
CA LYS A 714 -41.71 -47.53 -9.91
C LYS A 714 -41.01 -46.29 -10.48
N THR A 715 -40.50 -46.41 -11.70
CA THR A 715 -39.89 -45.28 -12.42
C THR A 715 -40.89 -44.13 -12.64
N MET A 716 -42.16 -44.45 -12.97
CA MET A 716 -43.24 -43.46 -13.07
C MET A 716 -43.54 -42.74 -11.74
N GLY A 717 -43.39 -43.44 -10.61
CA GLY A 717 -43.53 -42.87 -9.27
C GLY A 717 -42.50 -41.78 -9.00
N VAL A 718 -41.22 -42.07 -9.22
CA VAL A 718 -40.11 -41.13 -9.06
C VAL A 718 -40.28 -39.90 -9.97
N LEU A 719 -40.66 -40.11 -11.24
CA LEU A 719 -40.91 -39.01 -12.16
C LEU A 719 -42.06 -38.12 -11.70
N SER A 720 -43.09 -38.69 -11.07
CA SER A 720 -44.25 -37.93 -10.56
C SER A 720 -43.93 -37.11 -9.31
N GLU A 721 -43.09 -37.63 -8.41
CA GLU A 721 -42.58 -36.87 -7.26
C GLU A 721 -41.75 -35.67 -7.73
N PHE A 722 -40.89 -35.88 -8.73
CA PHE A 722 -40.13 -34.80 -9.35
C PHE A 722 -41.02 -33.73 -10.00
N GLU A 723 -42.01 -34.13 -10.80
CA GLU A 723 -42.94 -33.18 -11.41
C GLU A 723 -43.75 -32.38 -10.39
N ASN A 724 -44.06 -32.95 -9.22
CA ASN A 724 -44.69 -32.22 -8.12
C ASN A 724 -43.71 -31.21 -7.50
N SER A 725 -42.44 -31.59 -7.30
CA SER A 725 -41.39 -30.67 -6.83
C SER A 725 -41.07 -29.51 -7.77
N LEU A 726 -41.46 -29.62 -9.06
CA LEU A 726 -41.33 -28.54 -10.04
C LEU A 726 -42.53 -27.57 -10.02
N LYS A 727 -43.67 -27.95 -9.41
CA LYS A 727 -44.87 -27.10 -9.32
C LYS A 727 -44.86 -26.20 -8.09
N ASP A 728 -44.18 -26.63 -7.04
CA ASP A 728 -43.90 -25.85 -5.82
C ASP A 728 -42.68 -24.94 -6.02
#